data_AF-A0AAU7DQF4-F1
#
_entry.id   AF-A0AAU7DQF4-F1
#
_cell.length_a   1.000
_cell.length_b   1.000
_cell.length_c   1.000
_cell.angle_alpha   90.00
_cell.angle_beta   90.00
_cell.angle_gamma   90.00
#
_symmetry.space_group_name_H-M   'P 1'
#
loop_
_entity.id
_entity.type
_entity.pdbx_description
1 polymer ?
#
loop_
_entity_poly.entity_id
_entity_poly.type
_entity_poly.pdbx_seq_one_letter_code
_entity_poly.pdbx_strand_id
1 'polypeptide(L)'
;MRWILISMFLAMMTLPSWAAKRMTVAQLDQMLVTARAAHKSDIEIARRIGDVDLSERLTDIALGRLNKQFAASSQPAIALLLLADRSAFLDPPASELPTTPPPDAVAQQHLLEAAKRFAVETLPHLPNLLATRTTFSFDDSPQEVTKGGYLQRIGLHLIGSSKEEVSVRNEKENPSTRTETTGTGAASSPARGGLITWGEFGSTLLIILSDSGEGEMRWSNWEQTASGVLAVFHYQVPKAASHYEIDTPVEEIEPNAGSNRWARAGGTTAMVRTAMVRSKPAYQGSLWIDPASGTILRVTLVADLKGNSTIERGAILVDYGPVPIADRTVICPMRSLALSSAPATVNATLKGTATEWLNENLFSDYHMFASTSRILDEQSTASTLPLTPSPASELNDQTWPVAGQASNSETSGFTPVPEHAAAPSTNLPSNAPATTPAGKAERPAANASGKASDSLSDQRPTAVPAAAALSTATSTTSQPQPSSTTLVSPPSKVETQYSAPSIEINVNRILVPVVVRDKEGRTVSDLKEEDFQVFDEGKPRSISAFTVEERAPAKSESRIAEPNQQAPTQGNAASQSSVLPERVTVFLFDDMHLTYDDMNYVQKAASNALDGTIQGSDIAAVVSISGKINSGLTRDRVKLQDAIMSLRPQGIYRTDKGDCPKIDYYQADLIENKRDPAALKDVIDQIMIVCNPKTPEGLAERLADSAAMRTLNLGKQDILSTYATIREIVRRMATLPGQRTLVLVSDGLLPVEQEARFAESQVIDFAEQSNVIVNAIDARGLYTASMTAGDDTRQRNPTQISDYRRASMKLAEDSMGELTDGTGGTFFNSNNDLNAGFKAITKAPEVVYMLELPLNSVRANGRYHRLEVKLDRKGMKVQARRGYFVPKPEKRKE
;
A
#
# COMPACT_ATOMS: atom_id res chain seq x y z
N MET A 1 -60.97 18.96 51.42
CA MET A 1 -60.96 18.14 50.17
C MET A 1 -60.46 18.98 49.01
N ARG A 2 -59.14 19.11 48.81
CA ARG A 2 -58.54 19.71 47.59
C ARG A 2 -57.03 19.47 47.44
N TRP A 3 -56.47 18.51 48.18
CA TRP A 3 -55.01 18.24 48.23
C TRP A 3 -54.65 16.75 48.07
N ILE A 4 -55.55 15.92 47.55
CA ILE A 4 -55.32 14.47 47.34
C ILE A 4 -55.35 14.08 45.85
N LEU A 5 -55.77 14.98 44.94
CA LEU A 5 -55.89 14.67 43.50
C LEU A 5 -54.63 14.99 42.67
N ILE A 6 -53.60 15.63 43.25
CA ILE A 6 -52.36 15.97 42.50
C ILE A 6 -51.31 14.85 42.62
N SER A 7 -51.31 14.05 43.70
CA SER A 7 -50.39 12.92 43.85
C SER A 7 -50.76 11.69 43.01
N MET A 8 -51.99 11.62 42.50
CA MET A 8 -52.44 10.49 41.68
C MET A 8 -52.23 10.71 40.16
N PHE A 9 -51.95 11.95 39.73
CA PHE A 9 -51.58 12.24 38.33
C PHE A 9 -50.06 12.28 38.10
N LEU A 10 -49.25 12.35 39.18
CA LEU A 10 -47.78 12.33 39.10
C LEU A 10 -47.18 10.91 39.24
N ALA A 11 -48.01 9.88 39.37
CA ALA A 11 -47.60 8.47 39.36
C ALA A 11 -47.81 7.79 37.98
N MET A 12 -48.19 8.56 36.95
CA MET A 12 -48.46 8.06 35.60
C MET A 12 -47.53 8.67 34.53
N MET A 13 -46.36 9.17 34.94
CA MET A 13 -45.30 9.67 34.05
C MET A 13 -43.93 9.15 34.48
N THR A 14 -43.77 7.84 34.41
CA THR A 14 -42.48 7.23 34.08
C THR A 14 -42.75 6.23 32.97
N LEU A 15 -42.83 6.73 31.73
CA LEU A 15 -42.57 5.85 30.59
C LEU A 15 -41.12 5.39 30.78
N PRO A 16 -40.86 4.08 30.99
CA PRO A 16 -39.48 3.63 30.95
C PRO A 16 -38.91 4.03 29.60
N SER A 17 -37.69 4.56 29.56
CA SER A 17 -36.90 4.50 28.33
C SER A 17 -36.82 3.01 27.94
N TRP A 18 -37.37 2.62 26.79
CA TRP A 18 -37.37 1.22 26.34
C TRP A 18 -35.92 0.83 26.02
N ALA A 19 -35.22 0.24 26.98
CA ALA A 19 -34.00 -0.51 26.72
C ALA A 19 -34.40 -1.82 26.03
N ALA A 20 -33.72 -2.18 24.94
CA ALA A 20 -33.94 -3.46 24.25
C ALA A 20 -33.92 -4.63 25.25
N LYS A 21 -34.86 -5.57 25.09
CA LYS A 21 -35.02 -6.67 26.06
C LYS A 21 -34.01 -7.76 25.72
N ARG A 22 -32.87 -7.77 26.43
CA ARG A 22 -31.84 -8.81 26.25
C ARG A 22 -32.42 -10.21 26.49
N MET A 23 -32.33 -11.12 25.53
CA MET A 23 -32.93 -12.47 25.60
C MET A 23 -32.13 -13.55 24.86
N THR A 24 -32.36 -14.82 25.19
CA THR A 24 -31.73 -15.98 24.51
C THR A 24 -32.47 -16.35 23.22
N VAL A 25 -31.85 -17.17 22.36
CA VAL A 25 -32.49 -17.68 21.14
C VAL A 25 -33.75 -18.50 21.46
N ALA A 26 -33.75 -19.24 22.57
CA ALA A 26 -34.93 -19.99 23.02
C ALA A 26 -36.08 -19.07 23.48
N GLN A 27 -35.76 -17.95 24.12
CA GLN A 27 -36.76 -16.95 24.52
C GLN A 27 -37.35 -16.22 23.30
N LEU A 28 -36.52 -15.93 22.29
CA LEU A 28 -36.98 -15.41 21.00
C LEU A 28 -38.01 -16.35 20.36
N ASP A 29 -37.72 -17.64 20.30
CA ASP A 29 -38.64 -18.63 19.74
C ASP A 29 -39.99 -18.65 20.47
N GLN A 30 -39.96 -18.69 21.80
CA GLN A 30 -41.18 -18.61 22.62
C GLN A 30 -41.97 -17.31 22.37
N MET A 31 -41.29 -16.19 22.19
CA MET A 31 -41.91 -14.91 21.87
C MET A 31 -42.64 -14.98 20.52
N LEU A 32 -42.02 -15.56 19.50
CA LEU A 32 -42.60 -15.67 18.15
C LEU A 32 -43.80 -16.62 18.14
N VAL A 33 -43.69 -17.78 18.78
CA VAL A 33 -44.80 -18.74 18.96
C VAL A 33 -45.97 -18.06 19.66
N THR A 34 -45.72 -17.29 20.72
CA THR A 34 -46.77 -16.57 21.46
C THR A 34 -47.43 -15.49 20.60
N ALA A 35 -46.65 -14.72 19.84
CA ALA A 35 -47.19 -13.67 18.98
C ALA A 35 -48.06 -14.24 17.85
N ARG A 36 -47.68 -15.39 17.28
CA ARG A 36 -48.46 -16.11 16.25
C ARG A 36 -49.75 -16.69 16.82
N ALA A 37 -49.68 -17.33 17.99
CA ALA A 37 -50.87 -17.84 18.69
C ALA A 37 -51.87 -16.72 19.03
N ALA A 38 -51.37 -15.49 19.25
CA ALA A 38 -52.19 -14.30 19.47
C ALA A 38 -52.65 -13.60 18.17
N HIS A 39 -52.44 -14.22 16.99
CA HIS A 39 -52.80 -13.68 15.67
C HIS A 39 -52.29 -12.25 15.41
N LYS A 40 -51.08 -11.93 15.89
CA LYS A 40 -50.44 -10.64 15.62
C LYS A 40 -50.13 -10.46 14.14
N SER A 41 -50.22 -9.22 13.67
CA SER A 41 -49.87 -8.89 12.28
C SER A 41 -48.37 -9.02 12.04
N ASP A 42 -47.97 -9.28 10.79
CA ASP A 42 -46.56 -9.40 10.40
C ASP A 42 -45.73 -8.15 10.75
N ILE A 43 -46.33 -6.96 10.64
CA ILE A 43 -45.69 -5.69 11.02
C ILE A 43 -45.47 -5.62 12.54
N GLU A 44 -46.43 -6.08 13.36
CA GLU A 44 -46.26 -6.12 14.81
C GLU A 44 -45.20 -7.14 15.24
N ILE A 45 -45.12 -8.29 14.55
CA ILE A 45 -44.11 -9.31 14.82
C ILE A 45 -42.73 -8.80 14.42
N ALA A 46 -42.58 -8.22 13.23
CA ALA A 46 -41.33 -7.63 12.76
C ALA A 46 -40.81 -6.53 13.71
N ARG A 47 -41.69 -5.64 14.17
CA ARG A 47 -41.34 -4.61 15.16
C ARG A 47 -40.84 -5.22 16.46
N ARG A 48 -41.53 -6.24 16.98
CA ARG A 48 -41.10 -6.95 18.19
C ARG A 48 -39.73 -7.60 18.03
N ILE A 49 -39.42 -8.14 16.84
CA ILE A 49 -38.10 -8.68 16.53
C ILE A 49 -37.04 -7.57 16.50
N GLY A 50 -37.35 -6.41 15.91
CA GLY A 50 -36.46 -5.26 15.87
C GLY A 50 -36.05 -4.72 17.25
N ASP A 51 -36.94 -4.87 18.25
CA ASP A 51 -36.69 -4.47 19.64
C ASP A 51 -35.87 -5.50 20.46
N VAL A 52 -35.51 -6.64 19.85
CA VAL A 52 -34.73 -7.71 20.51
C VAL A 52 -33.24 -7.37 20.47
N ASP A 53 -32.59 -7.57 21.62
CA ASP A 53 -31.14 -7.70 21.72
C ASP A 53 -30.84 -9.13 22.18
N LEU A 54 -30.03 -9.88 21.41
CA LEU A 54 -29.75 -11.28 21.74
C LEU A 54 -28.54 -11.40 22.66
N SER A 55 -28.58 -12.37 23.58
CA SER A 55 -27.41 -12.74 24.39
C SER A 55 -26.52 -13.80 23.75
N GLU A 56 -27.00 -14.44 22.67
CA GLU A 56 -26.37 -15.55 21.96
C GLU A 56 -26.58 -15.33 20.45
N ARG A 57 -25.71 -15.88 19.61
CA ARG A 57 -25.85 -15.77 18.16
C ARG A 57 -27.05 -16.55 17.66
N LEU A 58 -27.88 -15.92 16.83
CA LEU A 58 -28.88 -16.63 16.05
C LEU A 58 -28.19 -17.31 14.87
N THR A 59 -27.79 -18.58 15.06
CA THR A 59 -27.08 -19.39 14.06
C THR A 59 -27.93 -19.65 12.82
N ASP A 60 -27.30 -20.11 11.73
CA ASP A 60 -28.02 -20.51 10.51
C ASP A 60 -29.05 -21.64 10.76
N ILE A 61 -28.75 -22.54 11.71
CA ILE A 61 -29.63 -23.63 12.12
C ILE A 61 -30.87 -23.05 12.82
N ALA A 62 -30.66 -22.17 13.81
CA ALA A 62 -31.73 -21.52 14.54
C ALA A 62 -32.56 -20.62 13.62
N LEU A 63 -31.92 -19.78 12.80
CA LEU A 63 -32.57 -18.91 11.84
C LEU A 63 -33.42 -19.72 10.86
N GLY A 64 -32.86 -20.78 10.26
CA GLY A 64 -33.60 -21.66 9.35
C GLY A 64 -34.83 -22.31 10.01
N ARG A 65 -34.74 -22.66 11.30
CA ARG A 65 -35.85 -23.19 12.09
C ARG A 65 -36.93 -22.14 12.37
N LEU A 66 -36.54 -20.93 12.79
CA LEU A 66 -37.48 -19.84 13.08
C LEU A 66 -38.14 -19.30 11.80
N ASN A 67 -37.37 -19.18 10.72
CA ASN A 67 -37.85 -18.59 9.47
C ASN A 67 -38.90 -19.47 8.76
N LYS A 68 -38.90 -20.79 8.99
CA LYS A 68 -39.97 -21.71 8.53
C LYS A 68 -41.37 -21.32 9.01
N GLN A 69 -41.47 -20.50 10.05
CA GLN A 69 -42.75 -20.02 10.58
C GLN A 69 -43.37 -18.92 9.72
N PHE A 70 -42.62 -18.32 8.79
CA PHE A 70 -43.01 -17.14 8.02
C PHE A 70 -42.88 -17.38 6.51
N ALA A 71 -43.61 -16.60 5.72
CA ALA A 71 -43.42 -16.60 4.27
C ALA A 71 -42.06 -15.98 3.94
N ALA A 72 -41.39 -16.49 2.90
CA ALA A 72 -40.16 -15.91 2.38
C ALA A 72 -40.38 -14.43 2.05
N SER A 73 -39.40 -13.58 2.41
CA SER A 73 -39.44 -12.12 2.19
C SER A 73 -40.55 -11.36 2.93
N SER A 74 -41.27 -12.00 3.86
CA SER A 74 -42.17 -11.30 4.77
C SER A 74 -41.40 -10.38 5.72
N GLN A 75 -42.07 -9.36 6.28
CA GLN A 75 -41.45 -8.43 7.22
C GLN A 75 -40.82 -9.13 8.45
N PRO A 76 -41.46 -10.14 9.07
CA PRO A 76 -40.82 -10.92 10.14
C PRO A 76 -39.59 -11.70 9.68
N ALA A 77 -39.59 -12.26 8.47
CA ALA A 77 -38.45 -12.99 7.93
C ALA A 77 -37.24 -12.08 7.72
N ILE A 78 -37.45 -10.87 7.19
CA ILE A 78 -36.40 -9.85 7.02
C ILE A 78 -35.89 -9.39 8.39
N ALA A 79 -36.79 -9.13 9.35
CA ALA A 79 -36.39 -8.73 10.70
C ALA A 79 -35.56 -9.82 11.41
N LEU A 80 -35.89 -11.10 11.21
CA LEU A 80 -35.09 -12.21 11.75
C LEU A 80 -33.71 -12.31 11.10
N LEU A 81 -33.60 -12.06 9.80
CA LEU A 81 -32.31 -12.02 9.10
C LEU A 81 -31.42 -10.90 9.66
N LEU A 82 -31.96 -9.70 9.81
CA LEU A 82 -31.22 -8.56 10.37
C LEU A 82 -30.85 -8.78 11.84
N LEU A 83 -31.71 -9.44 12.62
CA LEU A 83 -31.38 -9.85 13.99
C LEU A 83 -30.25 -10.89 14.01
N ALA A 84 -30.24 -11.84 13.06
CA ALA A 84 -29.15 -12.80 12.90
C ALA A 84 -27.82 -12.10 12.64
N ASP A 85 -27.80 -11.16 11.70
CA ASP A 85 -26.59 -10.40 11.33
C ASP A 85 -26.06 -9.55 12.49
N ARG A 86 -26.93 -8.85 13.23
CA ARG A 86 -26.54 -8.12 14.45
C ARG A 86 -25.93 -9.04 15.52
N SER A 87 -26.44 -10.26 15.62
CA SER A 87 -26.00 -11.27 16.58
C SER A 87 -24.79 -12.11 16.12
N ALA A 88 -24.32 -11.94 14.87
CA ALA A 88 -23.30 -12.79 14.25
C ALA A 88 -21.95 -12.81 15.00
N PHE A 89 -21.72 -11.79 15.83
CA PHE A 89 -20.53 -11.57 16.65
C PHE A 89 -20.61 -12.18 18.07
N LEU A 90 -21.73 -12.82 18.41
CA LEU A 90 -21.94 -13.48 19.71
C LEU A 90 -21.58 -14.98 19.63
N ASP A 91 -21.47 -15.61 20.80
CA ASP A 91 -21.30 -17.05 20.90
C ASP A 91 -22.61 -17.79 20.56
N PRO A 92 -22.57 -18.95 19.90
CA PRO A 92 -23.77 -19.73 19.59
C PRO A 92 -24.43 -20.30 20.86
N PRO A 93 -25.73 -20.67 20.80
CA PRO A 93 -26.40 -21.32 21.91
C PRO A 93 -25.71 -22.65 22.23
N ALA A 94 -25.42 -22.90 23.51
CA ALA A 94 -24.72 -24.11 23.94
C ALA A 94 -25.45 -25.41 23.52
N SER A 95 -26.77 -25.36 23.35
CA SER A 95 -27.59 -26.48 22.88
C SER A 95 -27.33 -26.89 21.43
N GLU A 96 -26.68 -26.05 20.64
CA GLU A 96 -26.40 -26.29 19.22
C GLU A 96 -24.94 -26.71 18.95
N LEU A 97 -24.10 -26.69 19.98
CA LEU A 97 -22.71 -27.11 19.86
C LEU A 97 -22.61 -28.65 19.76
N PRO A 98 -21.80 -29.18 18.83
CA PRO A 98 -21.46 -30.60 18.79
C PRO A 98 -20.89 -31.09 20.12
N THR A 99 -21.22 -32.31 20.51
CA THR A 99 -20.71 -32.95 21.75
C THR A 99 -19.29 -33.51 21.61
N THR A 100 -18.65 -33.30 20.45
CA THR A 100 -17.28 -33.72 20.16
C THR A 100 -16.30 -33.08 21.17
N PRO A 101 -15.39 -33.85 21.77
CA PRO A 101 -14.43 -33.30 22.73
C PRO A 101 -13.47 -32.30 22.05
N PRO A 102 -12.92 -31.33 22.81
CA PRO A 102 -11.86 -30.45 22.34
C PRO A 102 -10.68 -31.25 21.78
N PRO A 103 -10.03 -30.78 20.69
CA PRO A 103 -8.74 -31.34 20.28
C PRO A 103 -7.71 -31.17 21.39
N ASP A 104 -6.74 -32.09 21.49
CA ASP A 104 -5.60 -31.91 22.39
C ASP A 104 -4.72 -30.71 21.97
N ALA A 105 -3.78 -30.30 22.85
CA ALA A 105 -2.96 -29.11 22.60
C ALA A 105 -2.11 -29.21 21.32
N VAL A 106 -1.65 -30.42 20.98
CA VAL A 106 -0.84 -30.65 19.77
C VAL A 106 -1.71 -30.50 18.52
N ALA A 107 -2.90 -31.10 18.52
CA ALA A 107 -3.88 -30.95 17.46
C ALA A 107 -4.34 -29.48 17.30
N GLN A 108 -4.56 -28.76 18.39
CA GLN A 108 -4.88 -27.33 18.35
C GLN A 108 -3.76 -26.52 17.69
N GLN A 109 -2.49 -26.78 18.07
CA GLN A 109 -1.35 -26.11 17.46
C GLN A 109 -1.22 -26.42 15.96
N HIS A 110 -1.47 -27.68 15.56
CA HIS A 110 -1.48 -28.08 14.15
C HIS A 110 -2.57 -27.36 13.36
N LEU A 111 -3.78 -27.20 13.91
CA LEU A 111 -4.87 -26.47 13.27
C LEU A 111 -4.51 -24.99 13.04
N LEU A 112 -3.92 -24.34 14.05
CA LEU A 112 -3.50 -22.94 13.95
C LEU A 112 -2.35 -22.75 12.95
N GLU A 113 -1.38 -23.66 12.93
CA GLU A 113 -0.30 -23.62 11.92
C GLU A 113 -0.81 -23.90 10.51
N ALA A 114 -1.81 -24.79 10.35
CA ALA A 114 -2.45 -25.01 9.06
C ALA A 114 -3.21 -23.75 8.58
N ALA A 115 -3.90 -23.06 9.49
CA ALA A 115 -4.59 -21.80 9.20
C ALA A 115 -3.62 -20.66 8.82
N LYS A 116 -2.51 -20.51 9.55
CA LYS A 116 -1.44 -19.57 9.18
C LYS A 116 -0.84 -19.90 7.83
N ARG A 117 -0.59 -21.19 7.56
CA ARG A 117 -0.09 -21.67 6.27
C ARG A 117 -1.04 -21.28 5.13
N PHE A 118 -2.33 -21.57 5.28
CA PHE A 118 -3.36 -21.20 4.31
C PHE A 118 -3.29 -19.70 4.00
N ALA A 119 -3.29 -18.85 5.02
CA ALA A 119 -3.30 -17.40 4.83
C ALA A 119 -2.03 -16.89 4.13
N VAL A 120 -0.84 -17.35 4.55
CA VAL A 120 0.44 -16.86 4.00
C VAL A 120 0.75 -17.43 2.61
N GLU A 121 0.39 -18.69 2.35
CA GLU A 121 0.72 -19.36 1.09
C GLU A 121 -0.39 -19.19 0.03
N THR A 122 -1.64 -18.92 0.41
CA THR A 122 -2.77 -18.82 -0.55
C THR A 122 -3.14 -17.37 -0.87
N LEU A 123 -3.28 -16.50 0.14
CA LEU A 123 -3.86 -15.16 -0.08
C LEU A 123 -2.95 -14.20 -0.87
N PRO A 124 -1.63 -14.12 -0.64
CA PRO A 124 -0.74 -13.27 -1.43
C PRO A 124 -0.55 -13.74 -2.88
N HIS A 125 -0.93 -14.99 -3.18
CA HIS A 125 -0.80 -15.61 -4.50
C HIS A 125 -2.13 -15.72 -5.24
N LEU A 126 -3.18 -15.06 -4.76
CA LEU A 126 -4.41 -14.91 -5.51
C LEU A 126 -4.10 -14.25 -6.87
N PRO A 127 -4.65 -14.77 -7.99
CA PRO A 127 -4.46 -14.14 -9.28
C PRO A 127 -5.05 -12.72 -9.27
N ASN A 128 -4.70 -11.91 -10.28
CA ASN A 128 -5.39 -10.64 -10.48
C ASN A 128 -6.86 -10.94 -10.83
N LEU A 129 -7.76 -10.61 -9.92
CA LEU A 129 -9.17 -10.91 -10.02
C LEU A 129 -9.99 -9.62 -9.90
N LEU A 130 -11.12 -9.61 -10.58
CA LEU A 130 -12.22 -8.68 -10.38
C LEU A 130 -13.41 -9.45 -9.80
N ALA A 131 -14.15 -8.81 -8.92
CA ALA A 131 -15.41 -9.31 -8.40
C ALA A 131 -16.42 -8.16 -8.30
N THR A 132 -17.69 -8.48 -8.43
CA THR A 132 -18.77 -7.57 -8.11
C THR A 132 -19.01 -7.58 -6.60
N ARG A 133 -18.93 -6.42 -5.94
CA ARG A 133 -19.42 -6.20 -4.57
C ARG A 133 -20.78 -5.50 -4.62
N THR A 134 -21.80 -6.16 -4.08
CA THR A 134 -23.13 -5.55 -3.84
C THR A 134 -23.27 -5.26 -2.35
N THR A 135 -23.39 -3.98 -1.98
CA THR A 135 -23.56 -3.53 -0.59
C THR A 135 -25.02 -3.18 -0.35
N PHE A 136 -25.66 -3.80 0.62
CA PHE A 136 -26.95 -3.40 1.19
C PHE A 136 -26.70 -2.67 2.50
N SER A 137 -27.17 -1.43 2.60
CA SER A 137 -26.99 -0.58 3.77
C SER A 137 -28.29 -0.51 4.56
N PHE A 138 -28.21 -0.74 5.87
CA PHE A 138 -29.31 -0.69 6.81
C PHE A 138 -28.99 0.25 7.96
N ASP A 139 -30.00 0.96 8.48
CA ASP A 139 -29.89 1.70 9.74
C ASP A 139 -31.15 1.59 10.58
N ASP A 140 -31.09 2.03 11.84
CA ASP A 140 -32.23 2.02 12.76
C ASP A 140 -32.91 3.39 12.92
N SER A 141 -32.66 4.32 11.99
CA SER A 141 -33.13 5.70 12.07
C SER A 141 -34.67 5.79 12.21
N PRO A 142 -35.20 6.81 12.91
CA PRO A 142 -36.65 6.95 13.07
C PRO A 142 -37.38 7.12 11.73
N GLN A 143 -38.37 6.26 11.47
CA GLN A 143 -39.17 6.23 10.24
C GLN A 143 -40.60 6.73 10.46
N GLU A 144 -41.19 7.34 9.44
CA GLU A 144 -42.60 7.74 9.45
C GLU A 144 -43.49 6.52 9.15
N VAL A 145 -43.97 5.84 10.18
CA VAL A 145 -44.72 4.57 10.06
C VAL A 145 -46.14 4.78 9.52
N THR A 146 -46.68 6.00 9.61
CA THR A 146 -48.00 6.36 9.07
C THR A 146 -47.92 7.76 8.50
N LYS A 147 -48.46 7.98 7.30
CA LYS A 147 -48.44 9.29 6.63
C LYS A 147 -49.09 10.37 7.51
N GLY A 148 -48.33 11.40 7.86
CA GLY A 148 -48.66 12.47 8.82
C GLY A 148 -48.38 12.12 10.29
N GLY A 149 -47.71 11.01 10.58
CA GLY A 149 -47.46 10.47 11.91
C GLY A 149 -46.13 10.88 12.53
N TYR A 150 -45.93 10.55 13.81
CA TYR A 150 -44.63 10.74 14.48
C TYR A 150 -43.60 9.73 13.99
N LEU A 151 -42.34 10.16 13.86
CA LEU A 151 -41.21 9.28 13.55
C LEU A 151 -41.00 8.25 14.68
N GLN A 152 -40.87 6.98 14.33
CA GLN A 152 -40.66 5.87 15.26
C GLN A 152 -39.47 5.03 14.79
N ARG A 153 -38.58 4.63 15.71
CA ARG A 153 -37.58 3.60 15.41
C ARG A 153 -38.30 2.26 15.30
N ILE A 154 -38.10 1.56 14.19
CA ILE A 154 -38.76 0.27 13.89
C ILE A 154 -37.75 -0.88 13.76
N GLY A 155 -36.53 -0.67 14.24
CA GLY A 155 -35.39 -1.57 14.03
C GLY A 155 -34.61 -1.25 12.75
N LEU A 156 -33.59 -2.07 12.46
CA LEU A 156 -32.82 -1.96 11.23
C LEU A 156 -33.75 -2.12 10.02
N HIS A 157 -33.62 -1.22 9.05
CA HIS A 157 -34.35 -1.25 7.79
C HIS A 157 -33.43 -0.80 6.64
N LEU A 158 -33.73 -1.26 5.44
CA LEU A 158 -32.91 -0.99 4.26
C LEU A 158 -32.98 0.51 3.91
N ILE A 159 -31.83 1.17 3.84
CA ILE A 159 -31.70 2.58 3.43
C ILE A 159 -31.20 2.74 1.99
N GLY A 160 -30.54 1.71 1.45
CA GLY A 160 -30.09 1.71 0.06
C GLY A 160 -29.25 0.49 -0.29
N SER A 161 -28.98 0.34 -1.58
CA SER A 161 -28.03 -0.64 -2.08
C SER A 161 -27.11 -0.01 -3.11
N SER A 162 -25.90 -0.57 -3.26
CA SER A 162 -24.96 -0.17 -4.30
C SER A 162 -24.21 -1.37 -4.84
N LYS A 163 -23.73 -1.26 -6.09
CA LYS A 163 -23.00 -2.31 -6.80
C LYS A 163 -21.74 -1.71 -7.38
N GLU A 164 -20.58 -2.29 -7.06
CA GLU A 164 -19.26 -1.83 -7.49
C GLU A 164 -18.41 -3.02 -7.91
N GLU A 165 -17.53 -2.84 -8.90
CA GLU A 165 -16.50 -3.82 -9.21
C GLU A 165 -15.27 -3.56 -8.33
N VAL A 166 -14.76 -4.59 -7.66
CA VAL A 166 -13.61 -4.55 -6.76
C VAL A 166 -12.46 -5.39 -7.32
N SER A 167 -11.23 -4.88 -7.19
CA SER A 167 -10.02 -5.55 -7.66
C SER A 167 -9.14 -6.02 -6.51
N VAL A 168 -8.71 -7.29 -6.57
CA VAL A 168 -7.85 -7.93 -5.56
C VAL A 168 -6.44 -7.32 -5.48
N ARG A 169 -5.99 -6.64 -6.55
CA ARG A 169 -4.67 -5.97 -6.58
C ARG A 169 -4.66 -4.61 -5.87
N ASN A 170 -5.83 -3.98 -5.71
CA ASN A 170 -5.96 -2.57 -5.31
C ASN A 170 -6.78 -2.36 -4.03
N GLU A 171 -7.02 -3.39 -3.20
CA GLU A 171 -7.79 -3.24 -1.95
C GLU A 171 -7.24 -2.20 -0.96
N LYS A 172 -6.01 -1.71 -1.17
CA LYS A 172 -5.40 -0.63 -0.37
C LYS A 172 -5.85 0.78 -0.76
N GLU A 173 -6.64 0.97 -1.81
CA GLU A 173 -7.31 2.25 -2.07
C GLU A 173 -8.48 2.42 -1.11
N ASN A 174 -8.25 3.18 -0.04
CA ASN A 174 -9.27 3.64 0.89
C ASN A 174 -10.38 4.34 0.08
N PRO A 175 -11.66 3.92 0.14
CA PRO A 175 -12.72 4.58 -0.63
C PRO A 175 -12.87 6.09 -0.32
N SER A 176 -12.28 6.57 0.78
CA SER A 176 -12.19 7.99 1.11
C SER A 176 -11.30 8.82 0.17
N THR A 177 -10.45 8.23 -0.68
CA THR A 177 -9.65 8.97 -1.68
C THR A 177 -10.37 9.14 -3.02
N ARG A 178 -11.58 8.59 -3.19
CA ARG A 178 -12.43 8.93 -4.32
C ARG A 178 -13.08 10.28 -4.04
N THR A 179 -12.29 11.34 -4.21
CA THR A 179 -12.79 12.72 -4.31
C THR A 179 -14.04 12.69 -5.18
N GLU A 180 -15.18 13.13 -4.65
CA GLU A 180 -16.30 13.56 -5.47
C GLU A 180 -15.74 14.63 -6.41
N THR A 181 -15.36 14.23 -7.62
CA THR A 181 -15.06 15.16 -8.69
C THR A 181 -16.27 16.06 -8.79
N THR A 182 -16.03 17.36 -8.58
CA THR A 182 -16.97 18.46 -8.76
C THR A 182 -17.50 18.44 -10.19
N GLY A 183 -18.47 17.57 -10.44
CA GLY A 183 -19.31 17.53 -11.62
C GLY A 183 -20.59 18.26 -11.27
N THR A 184 -20.72 19.49 -11.74
CA THR A 184 -21.97 20.22 -11.74
C THR A 184 -23.02 19.44 -12.55
N GLY A 185 -23.93 18.73 -11.88
CA GLY A 185 -25.05 18.05 -12.52
C GLY A 185 -25.66 16.90 -11.73
N ALA A 186 -26.68 17.20 -10.92
CA ALA A 186 -27.77 16.34 -10.46
C ALA A 186 -27.55 14.80 -10.36
N ALA A 187 -27.24 14.33 -9.15
CA ALA A 187 -28.08 13.44 -8.34
C ALA A 187 -27.38 13.26 -6.99
N SER A 188 -28.02 13.69 -5.90
CA SER A 188 -27.52 13.40 -4.55
C SER A 188 -27.44 11.89 -4.38
N SER A 189 -26.22 11.34 -4.35
CA SER A 189 -25.99 9.96 -3.98
C SER A 189 -26.57 9.75 -2.56
N PRO A 190 -27.44 8.77 -2.31
CA PRO A 190 -28.03 8.58 -0.99
C PRO A 190 -26.90 8.33 0.02
N ALA A 191 -26.92 9.09 1.10
CA ALA A 191 -25.88 9.10 2.12
C ALA A 191 -25.54 7.67 2.59
N ARG A 192 -24.36 7.17 2.20
CA ARG A 192 -23.79 5.92 2.70
C ARG A 192 -23.41 6.14 4.17
N GLY A 193 -24.31 5.82 5.10
CA GLY A 193 -24.03 5.81 6.54
C GLY A 193 -23.34 4.52 7.00
N GLY A 194 -22.63 4.56 8.13
CA GLY A 194 -22.01 3.39 8.77
C GLY A 194 -20.58 3.06 8.31
N LEU A 195 -20.02 1.98 8.88
CA LEU A 195 -18.67 1.52 8.60
C LEU A 195 -18.53 0.96 7.17
N ILE A 196 -17.55 1.48 6.43
CA ILE A 196 -17.13 0.95 5.12
C ILE A 196 -15.87 0.13 5.32
N THR A 197 -15.84 -1.09 4.77
CA THR A 197 -14.76 -2.06 4.98
C THR A 197 -13.93 -2.28 3.72
N TRP A 198 -12.68 -2.69 3.95
CA TRP A 198 -11.73 -3.13 2.94
C TRP A 198 -10.86 -4.27 3.48
N GLY A 199 -10.15 -4.96 2.59
CA GLY A 199 -9.23 -6.04 2.96
C GLY A 199 -9.89 -7.41 3.12
N GLU A 200 -11.15 -7.56 2.68
CA GLU A 200 -11.88 -8.81 2.75
C GLU A 200 -11.17 -9.94 1.99
N PHE A 201 -10.45 -9.65 0.90
CA PHE A 201 -9.78 -10.67 0.09
C PHE A 201 -8.46 -11.18 0.67
N GLY A 202 -8.08 -10.72 1.86
CA GLY A 202 -7.04 -11.38 2.65
C GLY A 202 -6.23 -10.46 3.56
N SER A 203 -6.21 -9.16 3.28
CA SER A 203 -5.44 -8.20 4.09
C SER A 203 -5.89 -8.20 5.55
N THR A 204 -7.20 -8.22 5.80
CA THR A 204 -7.77 -8.30 7.16
C THR A 204 -7.39 -9.60 7.85
N LEU A 205 -7.43 -10.73 7.13
CA LEU A 205 -7.08 -12.02 7.70
C LEU A 205 -5.59 -12.12 8.04
N LEU A 206 -4.72 -11.58 7.18
CA LEU A 206 -3.28 -11.51 7.42
C LEU A 206 -2.94 -10.63 8.62
N ILE A 207 -3.61 -9.49 8.78
CA ILE A 207 -3.47 -8.62 9.96
C ILE A 207 -3.85 -9.39 11.23
N ILE A 208 -5.03 -10.02 11.25
CA ILE A 208 -5.50 -10.78 12.43
C ILE A 208 -4.52 -11.89 12.81
N LEU A 209 -4.03 -12.66 11.85
CA LEU A 209 -3.09 -13.76 12.11
C LEU A 209 -1.70 -13.28 12.53
N SER A 210 -1.27 -12.12 12.05
CA SER A 210 -0.03 -11.47 12.47
C SER A 210 -0.14 -10.95 13.90
N ASP A 211 -1.15 -10.12 14.17
CA ASP A 211 -1.34 -9.45 15.46
C ASP A 211 -1.66 -10.44 16.58
N SER A 212 -2.43 -11.48 16.29
CA SER A 212 -2.74 -12.53 17.28
C SER A 212 -1.52 -13.34 17.72
N GLY A 213 -0.39 -13.25 17.01
CA GLY A 213 0.90 -13.79 17.46
C GLY A 213 1.46 -13.08 18.70
N GLU A 214 1.09 -11.82 18.92
CA GLU A 214 1.41 -11.03 20.12
C GLU A 214 0.19 -10.87 21.06
N GLY A 215 -0.92 -11.54 20.73
CA GLY A 215 -2.14 -11.58 21.52
C GLY A 215 -2.39 -12.94 22.18
N GLU A 216 -3.65 -13.18 22.55
CA GLU A 216 -4.11 -14.48 23.04
C GLU A 216 -4.90 -15.20 21.94
N MET A 217 -4.70 -16.51 21.84
CA MET A 217 -5.50 -17.39 20.98
C MET A 217 -5.87 -18.65 21.76
N ARG A 218 -7.16 -18.94 21.82
CA ARG A 218 -7.70 -20.05 22.62
C ARG A 218 -8.73 -20.84 21.83
N TRP A 219 -8.71 -22.15 22.03
CA TRP A 219 -9.79 -23.02 21.57
C TRP A 219 -11.14 -22.57 22.15
N SER A 220 -12.19 -22.60 21.33
CA SER A 220 -13.56 -22.33 21.75
C SER A 220 -14.42 -23.58 21.68
N ASN A 221 -14.83 -23.98 20.48
CA ASN A 221 -15.78 -25.05 20.26
C ASN A 221 -15.63 -25.64 18.85
N TRP A 222 -16.19 -26.84 18.67
CA TRP A 222 -16.56 -27.30 17.34
C TRP A 222 -17.85 -26.62 16.93
N GLU A 223 -18.02 -26.30 15.66
CA GLU A 223 -19.27 -25.71 15.15
C GLU A 223 -19.76 -26.42 13.89
N GLN A 224 -21.03 -26.79 13.89
CA GLN A 224 -21.67 -27.38 12.71
C GLN A 224 -22.11 -26.27 11.76
N THR A 225 -21.57 -26.30 10.54
CA THR A 225 -21.96 -25.39 9.45
C THR A 225 -22.48 -26.19 8.25
N ALA A 226 -22.99 -25.49 7.23
CA ALA A 226 -23.36 -26.10 5.95
C ALA A 226 -22.16 -26.75 5.25
N SER A 227 -20.94 -26.23 5.49
CA SER A 227 -19.68 -26.70 4.90
C SER A 227 -19.07 -27.89 5.67
N GLY A 228 -19.66 -28.28 6.81
CA GLY A 228 -19.13 -29.31 7.70
C GLY A 228 -18.85 -28.80 9.11
N VAL A 229 -18.15 -29.60 9.90
CA VAL A 229 -17.75 -29.26 11.27
C VAL A 229 -16.45 -28.46 11.23
N LEU A 230 -16.47 -27.24 11.77
CA LEU A 230 -15.33 -26.34 11.81
C LEU A 230 -14.78 -26.19 13.22
N ALA A 231 -13.46 -26.04 13.32
CA ALA A 231 -12.75 -25.73 14.54
C ALA A 231 -12.79 -24.22 14.80
N VAL A 232 -13.32 -23.79 15.95
CA VAL A 232 -13.43 -22.37 16.30
C VAL A 232 -12.39 -21.97 17.33
N PHE A 233 -11.61 -20.94 17.01
CA PHE A 233 -10.66 -20.32 17.93
C PHE A 233 -11.03 -18.88 18.19
N HIS A 234 -11.07 -18.49 19.46
CA HIS A 234 -11.16 -17.09 19.85
C HIS A 234 -9.78 -16.48 19.94
N TYR A 235 -9.67 -15.21 19.54
CA TYR A 235 -8.45 -14.45 19.70
C TYR A 235 -8.73 -13.07 20.32
N GLN A 236 -7.72 -12.52 20.99
CA GLN A 236 -7.74 -11.19 21.55
C GLN A 236 -6.40 -10.50 21.30
N VAL A 237 -6.44 -9.31 20.72
CA VAL A 237 -5.28 -8.51 20.34
C VAL A 237 -5.25 -7.24 21.18
N PRO A 238 -4.17 -7.02 21.97
CA PRO A 238 -4.02 -5.78 22.73
C PRO A 238 -3.72 -4.61 21.79
N LYS A 239 -4.06 -3.39 22.23
CA LYS A 239 -3.89 -2.15 21.44
C LYS A 239 -2.46 -1.99 20.89
N ALA A 240 -1.45 -2.34 21.69
CA ALA A 240 -0.05 -2.20 21.33
C ALA A 240 0.40 -3.12 20.17
N ALA A 241 -0.31 -4.23 19.95
CA ALA A 241 -0.03 -5.19 18.87
C ALA A 241 -0.95 -4.97 17.65
N SER A 242 -1.94 -4.09 17.76
CA SER A 242 -2.97 -3.91 16.73
C SER A 242 -2.45 -3.14 15.52
N HIS A 243 -2.56 -3.76 14.34
CA HIS A 243 -2.40 -3.10 13.04
C HIS A 243 -3.75 -2.84 12.35
N TYR A 244 -4.87 -3.17 13.00
CA TYR A 244 -6.20 -2.86 12.51
C TYR A 244 -6.51 -1.37 12.63
N GLU A 245 -6.92 -0.73 11.54
CA GLU A 245 -7.15 0.71 11.45
C GLU A 245 -8.64 1.02 11.27
N ILE A 246 -9.13 2.03 12.01
CA ILE A 246 -10.45 2.63 11.81
C ILE A 246 -10.26 4.11 11.52
N ASP A 247 -10.73 4.54 10.36
CA ASP A 247 -10.82 5.95 9.96
C ASP A 247 -12.20 6.50 10.30
N THR A 248 -12.26 7.56 11.10
CA THR A 248 -13.49 8.23 11.50
C THR A 248 -13.50 9.67 11.03
N PRO A 249 -14.56 10.14 10.33
CA PRO A 249 -14.70 11.55 10.01
C PRO A 249 -15.00 12.34 11.29
N VAL A 250 -14.33 13.48 11.45
CA VAL A 250 -14.56 14.46 12.52
C VAL A 250 -14.78 15.82 11.88
N GLU A 251 -15.87 16.49 12.25
CA GLU A 251 -16.14 17.85 11.80
C GLU A 251 -15.16 18.83 12.46
N GLU A 252 -14.41 19.54 11.62
CA GLU A 252 -13.57 20.67 11.97
C GLU A 252 -14.34 21.95 11.64
N ILE A 253 -14.71 22.70 12.67
CA ILE A 253 -15.31 24.03 12.51
C ILE A 253 -14.16 25.01 12.36
N GLU A 254 -13.93 25.54 11.16
CA GLU A 254 -12.95 26.62 10.95
C GLU A 254 -13.40 27.87 11.72
N PRO A 255 -12.65 28.32 12.74
CA PRO A 255 -12.83 29.66 13.26
C PRO A 255 -12.04 30.60 12.35
N ASN A 256 -12.75 31.36 11.50
CA ASN A 256 -12.27 32.46 10.65
C ASN A 256 -12.21 32.22 9.13
N ALA A 257 -13.23 31.60 8.53
CA ALA A 257 -13.56 31.96 7.15
C ALA A 257 -13.88 33.47 7.13
N GLY A 258 -13.00 34.26 6.52
CA GLY A 258 -13.02 35.72 6.57
C GLY A 258 -14.41 36.29 6.28
N SER A 259 -14.78 37.33 7.03
CA SER A 259 -16.03 38.06 6.77
C SER A 259 -16.04 38.54 5.32
N ASN A 260 -16.85 37.90 4.48
CA ASN A 260 -17.10 38.37 3.13
C ASN A 260 -17.75 39.76 3.25
N ARG A 261 -17.02 40.81 2.89
CA ARG A 261 -17.45 42.21 3.00
C ARG A 261 -18.68 42.57 2.13
N TRP A 262 -19.21 41.61 1.36
CA TRP A 262 -20.37 41.75 0.49
C TRP A 262 -21.60 40.92 0.90
N ALA A 263 -21.59 40.19 2.02
CA ALA A 263 -22.77 39.47 2.49
C ALA A 263 -23.78 40.42 3.17
N ARG A 264 -24.56 41.16 2.36
CA ARG A 264 -25.79 41.83 2.83
C ARG A 264 -26.92 40.79 2.99
N ALA A 265 -26.85 40.02 4.07
CA ALA A 265 -27.94 39.34 4.78
C ALA A 265 -27.26 38.32 5.72
N GLY A 266 -27.52 38.41 7.02
CA GLY A 266 -26.79 37.71 8.07
C GLY A 266 -26.88 36.18 8.00
N GLY A 267 -25.95 35.56 7.29
CA GLY A 267 -25.62 34.15 7.40
C GLY A 267 -24.11 33.98 7.39
N THR A 268 -23.53 33.67 8.54
CA THR A 268 -22.18 33.10 8.62
C THR A 268 -22.27 31.64 8.20
N THR A 269 -21.99 31.33 6.94
CA THR A 269 -21.66 29.96 6.53
C THR A 269 -20.23 29.68 6.98
N ALA A 270 -20.07 29.08 8.15
CA ALA A 270 -18.81 28.43 8.50
C ALA A 270 -18.58 27.30 7.49
N MET A 271 -17.43 27.30 6.82
CA MET A 271 -17.01 26.10 6.09
C MET A 271 -16.66 25.05 7.14
N VAL A 272 -17.40 23.94 7.15
CA VAL A 272 -17.07 22.75 7.94
C VAL A 272 -16.13 21.92 7.07
N ARG A 273 -14.90 21.70 7.53
CA ARG A 273 -13.98 20.73 6.91
C ARG A 273 -14.12 19.42 7.67
N THR A 274 -14.19 18.29 6.98
CA THR A 274 -14.20 16.97 7.62
C THR A 274 -12.77 16.43 7.66
N ALA A 275 -12.18 16.33 8.85
CA ALA A 275 -10.88 15.71 9.04
C ALA A 275 -11.05 14.22 9.37
N MET A 276 -10.22 13.34 8.79
CA MET A 276 -10.25 11.91 9.12
C MET A 276 -9.31 11.62 10.31
N VAL A 277 -9.85 11.08 11.40
CA VAL A 277 -9.09 10.54 12.54
C VAL A 277 -8.97 9.03 12.41
N ARG A 278 -7.74 8.56 12.22
CA ARG A 278 -7.37 7.15 12.24
C ARG A 278 -7.06 6.71 13.66
N SER A 279 -7.54 5.54 14.04
CA SER A 279 -7.23 4.90 15.31
C SER A 279 -6.88 3.43 15.11
N LYS A 280 -6.04 2.89 16.00
CA LYS A 280 -5.70 1.46 16.08
C LYS A 280 -6.20 0.90 17.41
N PRO A 281 -7.48 0.48 17.50
CA PRO A 281 -8.03 -0.05 18.73
C PRO A 281 -7.47 -1.45 19.03
N ALA A 282 -7.52 -1.86 20.30
CA ALA A 282 -7.47 -3.30 20.61
C ALA A 282 -8.69 -3.97 19.96
N TYR A 283 -8.62 -5.27 19.68
CA TYR A 283 -9.77 -5.98 19.10
C TYR A 283 -9.77 -7.45 19.47
N GLN A 284 -10.91 -8.10 19.29
CA GLN A 284 -11.09 -9.52 19.55
C GLN A 284 -12.01 -10.15 18.51
N GLY A 285 -12.00 -11.47 18.38
CA GLY A 285 -12.88 -12.15 17.44
C GLY A 285 -12.67 -13.65 17.43
N SER A 286 -13.09 -14.26 16.33
CA SER A 286 -13.06 -15.71 16.14
C SER A 286 -12.64 -16.09 14.73
N LEU A 287 -11.99 -17.25 14.61
CA LEU A 287 -11.62 -17.90 13.35
C LEU A 287 -12.33 -19.26 13.26
N TRP A 288 -12.96 -19.53 12.12
CA TRP A 288 -13.52 -20.84 11.79
C TRP A 288 -12.59 -21.54 10.80
N ILE A 289 -11.96 -22.61 11.25
CA ILE A 289 -10.93 -23.35 10.52
C ILE A 289 -11.52 -24.70 10.12
N ASP A 290 -11.44 -25.04 8.84
CA ASP A 290 -11.69 -26.40 8.37
C ASP A 290 -10.57 -27.32 8.89
N PRO A 291 -10.88 -28.31 9.74
CA PRO A 291 -9.85 -29.18 10.32
C PRO A 291 -9.14 -30.07 9.29
N ALA A 292 -9.73 -30.30 8.11
CA ALA A 292 -9.12 -31.14 7.08
C ALA A 292 -8.03 -30.39 6.29
N SER A 293 -8.28 -29.13 5.93
CA SER A 293 -7.40 -28.34 5.06
C SER A 293 -6.64 -27.23 5.78
N GLY A 294 -7.08 -26.81 6.96
CA GLY A 294 -6.64 -25.57 7.60
C GLY A 294 -7.22 -24.31 6.97
N THR A 295 -8.13 -24.42 6.01
CA THR A 295 -8.76 -23.27 5.36
C THR A 295 -9.59 -22.47 6.37
N ILE A 296 -9.45 -21.16 6.36
CA ILE A 296 -10.26 -20.26 7.19
C ILE A 296 -11.51 -19.90 6.39
N LEU A 297 -12.69 -20.27 6.89
CA LEU A 297 -13.97 -20.11 6.20
C LEU A 297 -14.84 -18.98 6.76
N ARG A 298 -14.55 -18.52 7.98
CA ARG A 298 -15.17 -17.34 8.57
C ARG A 298 -14.18 -16.67 9.51
N VAL A 299 -14.21 -15.34 9.55
CA VAL A 299 -13.52 -14.54 10.55
C VAL A 299 -14.43 -13.44 11.07
N THR A 300 -14.37 -13.19 12.37
CA THR A 300 -14.98 -12.00 12.99
C THR A 300 -13.90 -11.14 13.63
N LEU A 301 -14.13 -9.84 13.68
CA LEU A 301 -13.34 -8.84 14.39
C LEU A 301 -14.29 -7.84 15.06
N VAL A 302 -14.07 -7.57 16.34
CA VAL A 302 -14.81 -6.59 17.15
C VAL A 302 -13.79 -5.67 17.81
N ALA A 303 -13.83 -4.38 17.46
CA ALA A 303 -12.92 -3.39 18.02
C ALA A 303 -13.33 -3.00 19.45
N ASP A 304 -12.36 -2.96 20.37
CA ASP A 304 -12.52 -2.33 21.68
C ASP A 304 -12.25 -0.82 21.55
N LEU A 305 -13.34 -0.07 21.42
CA LEU A 305 -13.35 1.36 21.17
C LEU A 305 -13.38 2.20 22.46
N LYS A 306 -13.16 1.58 23.63
CA LYS A 306 -13.13 2.29 24.91
C LYS A 306 -12.02 3.35 24.90
N GLY A 307 -12.40 4.59 25.24
CA GLY A 307 -11.46 5.68 25.45
C GLY A 307 -11.15 6.48 24.19
N ASN A 308 -12.13 7.28 23.74
CA ASN A 308 -11.96 8.43 22.84
C ASN A 308 -12.12 8.13 21.32
N SER A 309 -13.09 7.27 20.97
CA SER A 309 -13.64 7.04 19.62
C SER A 309 -14.95 7.83 19.40
N THR A 310 -15.20 8.32 18.18
CA THR A 310 -16.48 8.95 17.78
C THR A 310 -17.58 7.93 17.47
N ILE A 311 -17.22 6.65 17.32
CA ILE A 311 -18.12 5.51 17.17
C ILE A 311 -18.13 4.66 18.46
N GLU A 312 -19.29 4.13 18.83
CA GLU A 312 -19.52 3.29 20.01
C GLU A 312 -19.29 1.80 19.73
N ARG A 313 -19.51 1.36 18.48
CA ARG A 313 -19.32 -0.03 18.05
C ARG A 313 -18.71 -0.05 16.65
N GLY A 314 -17.80 -1.00 16.43
CA GLY A 314 -17.21 -1.33 15.13
C GLY A 314 -16.87 -2.81 15.08
N ALA A 315 -17.50 -3.54 14.17
CA ALA A 315 -17.30 -4.98 14.02
C ALA A 315 -17.42 -5.41 12.56
N ILE A 316 -16.60 -6.39 12.16
CA ILE A 316 -16.55 -6.92 10.80
C ILE A 316 -16.60 -8.44 10.84
N LEU A 317 -17.42 -9.04 9.98
CA LEU A 317 -17.44 -10.48 9.71
C LEU A 317 -17.14 -10.69 8.24
N VAL A 318 -16.31 -11.68 7.91
CA VAL A 318 -16.11 -12.13 6.52
C VAL A 318 -16.28 -13.63 6.43
N ASP A 319 -17.15 -14.07 5.54
CA ASP A 319 -17.36 -15.47 5.14
C ASP A 319 -16.62 -15.74 3.83
N TYR A 320 -15.87 -16.83 3.81
CA TYR A 320 -15.11 -17.30 2.67
C TYR A 320 -15.66 -18.62 2.14
N GLY A 321 -15.54 -18.81 0.83
CA GLY A 321 -16.00 -20.03 0.17
C GLY A 321 -15.25 -20.32 -1.12
N PRO A 322 -15.37 -21.55 -1.65
CA PRO A 322 -14.76 -21.93 -2.92
C PRO A 322 -15.46 -21.24 -4.09
N VAL A 323 -14.69 -20.52 -4.90
CA VAL A 323 -15.15 -19.85 -6.11
C VAL A 323 -14.40 -20.43 -7.32
N PRO A 324 -15.11 -20.92 -8.34
CA PRO A 324 -14.48 -21.33 -9.59
C PRO A 324 -14.07 -20.08 -10.39
N ILE A 325 -12.77 -19.98 -10.70
CA ILE A 325 -12.21 -18.90 -11.50
C ILE A 325 -11.30 -19.51 -12.56
N ALA A 326 -11.72 -19.38 -13.82
CA ALA A 326 -11.10 -20.06 -14.95
C ALA A 326 -11.00 -21.59 -14.72
N ASP A 327 -9.79 -22.16 -14.70
CA ASP A 327 -9.51 -23.57 -14.51
C ASP A 327 -9.23 -23.96 -13.05
N ARG A 328 -9.37 -23.03 -12.11
CA ARG A 328 -9.03 -23.23 -10.69
C ARG A 328 -10.21 -22.92 -9.77
N THR A 329 -10.23 -23.56 -8.61
CA THR A 329 -11.12 -23.19 -7.50
C THR A 329 -10.30 -22.52 -6.41
N VAL A 330 -10.71 -21.33 -6.01
CA VAL A 330 -9.97 -20.49 -5.06
C VAL A 330 -10.89 -20.08 -3.93
N ILE A 331 -10.38 -19.96 -2.71
CA ILE A 331 -11.15 -19.49 -1.57
C ILE A 331 -11.23 -17.96 -1.62
N CYS A 332 -12.43 -17.41 -1.76
CA CYS A 332 -12.67 -15.98 -1.87
C CYS A 332 -13.82 -15.53 -0.93
N PRO A 333 -13.92 -14.22 -0.63
CA PRO A 333 -15.05 -13.69 0.14
C PRO A 333 -16.38 -14.00 -0.55
N MET A 334 -17.37 -14.48 0.18
CA MET A 334 -18.73 -14.69 -0.33
C MET A 334 -19.67 -13.63 0.22
N ARG A 335 -19.47 -13.28 1.50
CA ARG A 335 -20.29 -12.36 2.25
C ARG A 335 -19.43 -11.65 3.30
N SER A 336 -19.70 -10.37 3.54
CA SER A 336 -19.11 -9.62 4.64
C SER A 336 -20.17 -8.76 5.32
N LEU A 337 -20.05 -8.57 6.63
CA LEU A 337 -20.91 -7.69 7.42
C LEU A 337 -20.03 -6.64 8.09
N ALA A 338 -20.48 -5.38 8.06
CA ALA A 338 -19.88 -4.29 8.81
C ALA A 338 -20.93 -3.66 9.71
N LEU A 339 -20.79 -3.84 11.02
CA LEU A 339 -21.69 -3.31 12.03
C LEU A 339 -21.02 -2.14 12.76
N SER A 340 -21.75 -1.03 12.89
CA SER A 340 -21.26 0.14 13.59
C SER A 340 -22.36 0.91 14.30
N SER A 341 -22.01 1.65 15.34
CA SER A 341 -22.94 2.59 15.97
C SER A 341 -22.22 3.86 16.40
N ALA A 342 -22.93 4.99 16.42
CA ALA A 342 -22.40 6.28 16.85
C ALA A 342 -23.49 7.14 17.50
N PRO A 343 -23.12 8.05 18.42
CA PRO A 343 -24.07 8.99 19.01
C PRO A 343 -24.69 9.88 17.93
N ALA A 344 -25.97 10.26 18.11
CA ALA A 344 -26.74 11.06 17.15
C ALA A 344 -26.15 12.46 16.82
N THR A 345 -25.03 12.86 17.42
CA THR A 345 -24.34 14.14 17.14
C THR A 345 -23.67 14.23 15.77
N VAL A 346 -23.66 13.15 14.97
CA VAL A 346 -23.20 13.17 13.56
C VAL A 346 -24.31 13.65 12.61
N ASN A 347 -25.55 13.84 13.07
CA ASN A 347 -26.63 14.49 12.31
C ASN A 347 -27.41 15.46 13.21
N ALA A 348 -27.34 16.76 12.89
CA ALA A 348 -27.71 17.89 13.76
C ALA A 348 -29.21 18.04 14.16
N THR A 349 -30.09 17.05 13.93
CA THR A 349 -31.54 17.22 14.10
C THR A 349 -32.22 16.35 15.16
N LEU A 350 -31.56 15.35 15.75
CA LEU A 350 -32.19 14.48 16.75
C LEU A 350 -31.29 14.28 17.98
N LYS A 351 -31.64 14.92 19.11
CA LYS A 351 -31.07 14.54 20.42
C LYS A 351 -31.68 13.22 20.86
N GLY A 352 -30.85 12.18 21.01
CA GLY A 352 -31.19 10.96 21.75
C GLY A 352 -30.97 9.66 20.97
N THR A 353 -30.42 8.64 21.65
CA THR A 353 -30.06 7.28 21.19
C THR A 353 -29.05 7.20 20.04
N ALA A 354 -27.99 6.39 20.20
CA ALA A 354 -27.05 6.09 19.13
C ALA A 354 -27.79 5.49 17.93
N THR A 355 -27.36 5.85 16.73
CA THR A 355 -27.84 5.20 15.50
C THR A 355 -26.92 4.01 15.22
N GLU A 356 -27.51 2.88 14.87
CA GLU A 356 -26.80 1.67 14.45
C GLU A 356 -26.91 1.53 12.93
N TRP A 357 -25.80 1.17 12.30
CA TRP A 357 -25.68 0.88 10.88
C TRP A 357 -25.15 -0.52 10.66
N LEU A 358 -25.71 -1.22 9.68
CA LEU A 358 -25.25 -2.51 9.19
C LEU A 358 -25.07 -2.42 7.68
N ASN A 359 -23.86 -2.68 7.19
CA ASN A 359 -23.59 -2.88 5.77
C ASN A 359 -23.35 -4.35 5.50
N GLU A 360 -24.16 -4.96 4.65
CA GLU A 360 -23.97 -6.31 4.14
C GLU A 360 -23.37 -6.25 2.73
N ASN A 361 -22.22 -6.87 2.54
CA ASN A 361 -21.53 -6.99 1.27
C ASN A 361 -21.66 -8.41 0.74
N LEU A 362 -22.20 -8.56 -0.46
CA LEU A 362 -22.22 -9.83 -1.22
C LEU A 362 -21.23 -9.74 -2.38
N PHE A 363 -20.42 -10.78 -2.55
CA PHE A 363 -19.42 -10.84 -3.60
C PHE A 363 -19.83 -11.87 -4.67
N SER A 364 -19.85 -11.43 -5.93
CA SER A 364 -20.27 -12.24 -7.08
C SER A 364 -19.40 -11.96 -8.31
N ASP A 365 -19.68 -12.64 -9.43
CA ASP A 365 -19.10 -12.36 -10.75
C ASP A 365 -17.56 -12.35 -10.78
N TYR A 366 -16.94 -13.29 -10.07
CA TYR A 366 -15.49 -13.43 -10.02
C TYR A 366 -14.90 -13.78 -11.39
N HIS A 367 -13.93 -13.00 -11.85
CA HIS A 367 -13.24 -13.26 -13.11
C HIS A 367 -11.80 -12.72 -13.11
N MET A 368 -10.94 -13.29 -13.95
CA MET A 368 -9.54 -12.86 -14.06
C MET A 368 -9.40 -11.54 -14.81
N PHE A 369 -8.43 -10.73 -14.40
CA PHE A 369 -7.96 -9.57 -15.13
C PHE A 369 -7.27 -10.03 -16.43
N ALA A 370 -8.00 -10.07 -17.53
CA ALA A 370 -7.46 -10.36 -18.85
C ALA A 370 -7.56 -9.11 -19.73
N SER A 371 -6.42 -8.54 -20.11
CA SER A 371 -6.39 -7.71 -21.32
C SER A 371 -6.58 -8.65 -22.51
N THR A 372 -7.77 -8.69 -23.10
CA THR A 372 -7.96 -9.38 -24.38
C THR A 372 -7.30 -8.53 -25.46
N SER A 373 -6.04 -8.82 -25.80
CA SER A 373 -5.44 -8.34 -27.03
C SER A 373 -5.90 -9.25 -28.16
N ARG A 374 -6.69 -8.71 -29.10
CA ARG A 374 -6.96 -9.36 -30.38
C ARG A 374 -6.04 -8.74 -31.42
N ILE A 375 -5.18 -9.55 -32.04
CA ILE A 375 -4.53 -9.16 -33.30
C ILE A 375 -5.62 -9.19 -34.37
N LEU A 376 -5.92 -8.03 -34.96
CA LEU A 376 -6.70 -7.97 -36.18
C LEU A 376 -5.72 -8.12 -37.34
N ASP A 377 -5.69 -9.30 -37.96
CA ASP A 377 -5.08 -9.43 -39.28
C ASP A 377 -5.91 -8.61 -40.28
N GLU A 378 -5.27 -7.69 -41.00
CA GLU A 378 -5.88 -6.84 -42.04
C GLU A 378 -6.50 -7.63 -43.21
N GLN A 379 -6.46 -8.97 -43.19
CA GLN A 379 -6.98 -9.83 -44.24
C GLN A 379 -8.27 -10.59 -43.90
N SER A 380 -8.87 -10.40 -42.71
CA SER A 380 -10.14 -11.08 -42.35
C SER A 380 -11.41 -10.23 -42.53
N THR A 381 -11.36 -9.10 -43.22
CA THR A 381 -12.56 -8.32 -43.57
C THR A 381 -13.18 -8.83 -44.87
N ALA A 382 -13.80 -10.01 -44.84
CA ALA A 382 -14.93 -10.38 -45.70
C ALA A 382 -15.32 -11.82 -45.39
N SER A 383 -16.36 -12.02 -44.57
CA SER A 383 -17.52 -12.88 -44.89
C SER A 383 -18.29 -13.28 -43.63
N THR A 384 -19.61 -13.16 -43.76
CA THR A 384 -20.68 -13.77 -42.94
C THR A 384 -20.97 -13.16 -41.56
N LEU A 385 -21.77 -12.09 -41.58
CA LEU A 385 -22.75 -11.82 -40.52
C LEU A 385 -24.01 -12.66 -40.78
N PRO A 386 -24.51 -13.46 -39.82
CA PRO A 386 -25.93 -13.73 -39.72
C PRO A 386 -26.56 -12.67 -38.83
N LEU A 387 -27.39 -11.83 -39.45
CA LEU A 387 -28.43 -11.06 -38.78
C LEU A 387 -29.46 -12.04 -38.22
N THR A 388 -29.49 -12.22 -36.90
CA THR A 388 -30.70 -12.62 -36.14
C THR A 388 -30.40 -12.61 -34.63
N PRO A 389 -31.21 -11.94 -33.79
CA PRO A 389 -31.17 -12.12 -32.35
C PRO A 389 -32.08 -13.29 -31.94
N SER A 390 -31.61 -14.14 -31.03
CA SER A 390 -32.41 -15.19 -30.40
C SER A 390 -31.82 -15.58 -29.04
N PRO A 391 -32.63 -16.07 -28.11
CA PRO A 391 -33.15 -15.25 -27.01
C PRO A 391 -32.50 -15.60 -25.66
N ALA A 392 -32.55 -14.63 -24.75
CA ALA A 392 -32.29 -14.85 -23.33
C ALA A 392 -33.28 -15.90 -22.78
N SER A 393 -32.75 -16.96 -22.18
CA SER A 393 -33.55 -17.85 -21.32
C SER A 393 -33.70 -17.22 -19.94
N GLU A 394 -34.96 -17.05 -19.60
CA GLU A 394 -35.53 -16.63 -18.32
C GLU A 394 -35.08 -17.54 -17.16
N LEU A 395 -34.75 -16.96 -15.99
CA LEU A 395 -35.44 -17.31 -14.75
C LEU A 395 -35.26 -16.24 -13.64
N ASN A 396 -36.40 -15.61 -13.33
CA ASN A 396 -36.85 -14.97 -12.09
C ASN A 396 -36.27 -13.64 -11.58
N ASP A 397 -36.93 -12.58 -12.07
CA ASP A 397 -37.35 -11.40 -11.32
C ASP A 397 -38.12 -11.74 -10.02
N GLN A 398 -37.75 -11.08 -8.92
CA GLN A 398 -38.67 -10.71 -7.85
C GLN A 398 -38.52 -9.22 -7.57
N THR A 399 -39.40 -8.42 -8.16
CA THR A 399 -39.52 -6.98 -7.96
C THR A 399 -40.61 -6.64 -6.94
N TRP A 400 -40.34 -5.67 -6.07
CA TRP A 400 -41.32 -4.97 -5.23
C TRP A 400 -41.73 -3.65 -5.89
N PRO A 401 -42.96 -3.13 -5.72
CA PRO A 401 -43.52 -2.11 -6.59
C PRO A 401 -43.13 -0.68 -6.17
N VAL A 402 -42.72 0.14 -7.15
CA VAL A 402 -42.63 1.60 -7.03
C VAL A 402 -43.75 2.23 -7.85
N ALA A 403 -44.60 3.02 -7.18
CA ALA A 403 -45.65 3.80 -7.81
C ALA A 403 -45.04 4.99 -8.58
N GLY A 404 -45.43 5.13 -9.84
CA GLY A 404 -44.81 6.05 -10.79
C GLY A 404 -45.20 7.52 -10.66
N GLN A 405 -44.46 8.35 -11.36
CA GLN A 405 -44.92 9.64 -11.87
C GLN A 405 -44.24 9.96 -13.21
N ALA A 406 -45.06 10.49 -14.11
CA ALA A 406 -44.86 10.53 -15.55
C ALA A 406 -43.82 11.55 -16.02
N SER A 407 -43.17 11.17 -17.11
CA SER A 407 -42.34 11.98 -18.00
C SER A 407 -43.11 13.11 -18.67
N ASN A 408 -42.46 14.24 -18.88
CA ASN A 408 -42.62 15.03 -20.10
C ASN A 408 -41.26 15.49 -20.60
N SER A 409 -40.98 15.11 -21.83
CA SER A 409 -39.83 15.42 -22.67
C SER A 409 -40.06 16.70 -23.45
N GLU A 410 -39.10 17.61 -23.49
CA GLU A 410 -38.93 18.54 -24.61
C GLU A 410 -37.45 18.77 -24.94
N THR A 411 -37.28 19.05 -26.21
CA THR A 411 -36.13 18.82 -27.07
C THR A 411 -35.26 20.05 -27.29
N SER A 412 -33.99 19.77 -27.59
CA SER A 412 -33.13 20.41 -28.62
C SER A 412 -32.71 21.87 -28.51
N GLY A 413 -31.38 22.04 -28.51
CA GLY A 413 -30.69 22.90 -29.46
C GLY A 413 -29.97 24.10 -28.84
N PHE A 414 -28.64 24.18 -29.02
CA PHE A 414 -28.02 25.30 -29.73
C PHE A 414 -26.54 25.03 -30.04
N THR A 415 -26.17 25.43 -31.26
CA THR A 415 -24.86 25.42 -31.93
C THR A 415 -23.97 26.63 -31.49
N PRO A 416 -22.69 26.69 -31.92
CA PRO A 416 -21.60 27.37 -31.20
C PRO A 416 -21.10 28.69 -31.87
N VAL A 417 -19.88 29.15 -31.49
CA VAL A 417 -18.89 30.03 -32.21
C VAL A 417 -18.76 31.48 -31.62
N PRO A 418 -17.60 32.20 -31.61
CA PRO A 418 -16.20 31.86 -31.22
C PRO A 418 -15.37 33.03 -30.58
N GLU A 419 -14.07 32.75 -30.31
CA GLU A 419 -12.85 33.60 -30.33
C GLU A 419 -12.89 35.13 -30.15
N HIS A 420 -11.99 35.65 -29.28
CA HIS A 420 -10.96 36.63 -29.70
C HIS A 420 -9.76 36.72 -28.72
N ALA A 421 -8.58 36.86 -29.32
CA ALA A 421 -7.25 36.95 -28.71
C ALA A 421 -6.86 38.38 -28.31
N ALA A 422 -5.94 38.53 -27.35
CA ALA A 422 -4.88 39.55 -27.35
C ALA A 422 -3.85 39.31 -26.22
N ALA A 423 -2.57 39.40 -26.57
CA ALA A 423 -1.40 39.46 -25.69
C ALA A 423 -0.81 40.90 -25.68
N PRO A 424 0.41 41.16 -25.18
CA PRO A 424 0.71 41.59 -23.80
C PRO A 424 1.37 42.98 -23.75
N SER A 425 1.68 43.48 -22.54
CA SER A 425 2.57 44.64 -22.39
C SER A 425 3.42 44.55 -21.12
N THR A 426 4.72 44.71 -21.35
CA THR A 426 5.90 44.78 -20.48
C THR A 426 5.89 45.94 -19.49
N ASN A 427 6.58 45.79 -18.35
CA ASN A 427 7.44 46.84 -17.77
C ASN A 427 8.38 46.28 -16.67
N LEU A 428 9.66 46.65 -16.79
CA LEU A 428 10.76 46.64 -15.80
C LEU A 428 11.43 48.02 -15.99
N PRO A 429 12.05 48.67 -14.98
CA PRO A 429 13.38 48.21 -14.55
C PRO A 429 13.86 48.54 -13.10
N SER A 430 14.88 47.77 -12.69
CA SER A 430 16.15 48.15 -12.02
C SER A 430 16.20 48.79 -10.61
N ASN A 431 16.95 48.16 -9.69
CA ASN A 431 18.24 48.70 -9.20
C ASN A 431 19.01 47.72 -8.28
N ALA A 432 20.34 47.74 -8.42
CA ALA A 432 21.40 47.14 -7.59
C ALA A 432 22.56 48.17 -7.57
N PRO A 433 23.75 47.93 -6.96
CA PRO A 433 24.11 47.40 -5.63
C PRO A 433 25.21 48.26 -4.93
N ALA A 434 25.57 47.95 -3.67
CA ALA A 434 26.85 48.25 -2.97
C ALA A 434 26.72 47.83 -1.48
N THR A 435 27.68 47.36 -0.67
CA THR A 435 29.14 47.08 -0.70
C THR A 435 29.50 46.43 0.67
N THR A 436 30.49 45.53 0.72
CA THR A 436 31.19 44.97 1.91
C THR A 436 32.34 45.92 2.39
N PRO A 437 33.29 45.59 3.31
CA PRO A 437 33.33 44.81 4.58
C PRO A 437 34.17 45.50 5.72
N ALA A 438 34.16 44.95 6.95
CA ALA A 438 35.25 44.95 7.98
C ALA A 438 34.70 44.28 9.28
N GLY A 439 35.37 43.46 10.10
CA GLY A 439 36.77 43.06 10.27
C GLY A 439 37.19 43.24 11.74
N LYS A 440 37.39 42.16 12.52
CA LYS A 440 38.47 42.02 13.55
C LYS A 440 38.44 40.69 14.32
N ALA A 441 39.64 40.28 14.70
CA ALA A 441 40.08 39.03 15.32
C ALA A 441 40.19 39.12 16.85
N GLU A 442 40.17 37.97 17.56
CA GLU A 442 41.19 37.52 18.54
C GLU A 442 40.84 36.17 19.22
N ARG A 443 41.89 35.39 19.50
CA ARG A 443 42.00 34.16 20.33
C ARG A 443 42.43 34.58 21.77
N PRO A 444 42.72 33.69 22.75
CA PRO A 444 42.17 32.38 23.18
C PRO A 444 41.97 32.33 24.74
N ALA A 445 41.85 31.11 25.30
CA ALA A 445 42.01 30.71 26.72
C ALA A 445 40.75 30.83 27.62
N ALA A 446 40.53 30.04 28.67
CA ALA A 446 41.03 28.75 29.16
C ALA A 446 40.21 28.44 30.44
N ASN A 447 40.31 27.18 30.91
CA ASN A 447 40.02 26.68 32.24
C ASN A 447 38.57 26.47 32.67
N ALA A 448 38.25 25.52 33.55
CA ALA A 448 38.84 24.25 34.03
C ALA A 448 38.02 23.91 35.28
N SER A 449 37.79 22.62 35.51
CA SER A 449 37.74 21.91 36.81
C SER A 449 37.00 20.60 36.56
N GLY A 450 37.51 19.40 36.84
CA GLY A 450 38.63 18.99 37.69
C GLY A 450 38.14 17.96 38.70
N LYS A 451 38.93 16.89 38.88
CA LYS A 451 38.83 15.71 39.79
C LYS A 451 38.15 14.48 39.15
N ALA A 452 38.85 13.39 38.74
CA ALA A 452 39.90 12.56 39.39
C ALA A 452 39.45 12.08 40.79
N SER A 453 39.56 10.84 41.22
CA SER A 453 40.15 9.57 40.76
C SER A 453 39.92 8.63 41.95
N ASP A 454 39.60 7.35 41.78
CA ASP A 454 40.31 6.32 42.55
C ASP A 454 40.09 4.91 42.02
N SER A 455 41.14 4.12 42.19
CA SER A 455 41.42 2.81 41.60
C SER A 455 41.50 1.73 42.68
N LEU A 456 41.62 0.46 42.24
CA LEU A 456 42.14 -0.74 42.94
C LEU A 456 41.11 -1.48 43.81
N SER A 457 41.10 -2.81 43.96
CA SER A 457 41.70 -4.01 43.33
C SER A 457 41.16 -5.24 44.08
N ASP A 458 41.36 -6.44 43.51
CA ASP A 458 41.37 -7.78 44.16
C ASP A 458 40.00 -8.43 44.50
N GLN A 459 39.73 -9.73 44.33
CA GLN A 459 40.56 -10.94 44.15
C GLN A 459 39.68 -12.13 43.65
N ARG A 460 40.32 -13.11 42.99
CA ARG A 460 39.79 -14.44 42.57
C ARG A 460 39.94 -15.47 43.72
N PRO A 461 39.33 -16.69 43.71
CA PRO A 461 39.93 -17.88 43.03
C PRO A 461 38.89 -18.93 42.48
N THR A 462 39.09 -19.56 41.30
CA THR A 462 39.32 -21.04 41.01
C THR A 462 38.10 -21.99 41.26
N ALA A 463 37.75 -23.06 40.52
CA ALA A 463 38.44 -24.00 39.61
C ALA A 463 37.43 -24.81 38.73
N VAL A 464 37.95 -25.51 37.71
CA VAL A 464 37.31 -26.52 36.81
C VAL A 464 37.52 -27.95 37.39
N PRO A 465 36.90 -29.06 36.88
CA PRO A 465 37.32 -29.79 35.66
C PRO A 465 36.11 -30.25 34.78
N ALA A 466 36.11 -30.42 33.45
CA ALA A 466 36.98 -31.09 32.47
C ALA A 466 36.83 -32.64 32.36
N ALA A 467 36.27 -33.11 31.22
CA ALA A 467 36.64 -34.31 30.40
C ALA A 467 35.49 -34.60 29.40
N ALA A 468 35.62 -34.52 28.06
CA ALA A 468 36.38 -35.38 27.11
C ALA A 468 35.87 -36.84 27.09
N ALA A 469 35.70 -37.59 26.00
CA ALA A 469 35.72 -37.40 24.54
C ALA A 469 35.36 -38.77 23.88
N LEU A 470 35.10 -38.77 22.55
CA LEU A 470 35.31 -39.87 21.55
C LEU A 470 34.34 -41.09 21.59
N SER A 471 33.55 -41.36 20.55
CA SER A 471 33.82 -41.93 19.19
C SER A 471 33.62 -43.45 19.08
N THR A 472 33.25 -43.88 17.86
CA THR A 472 33.12 -45.23 17.22
C THR A 472 31.70 -45.80 17.18
N ALA A 473 31.00 -45.82 16.05
CA ALA A 473 31.18 -46.59 14.78
C ALA A 473 30.57 -48.02 14.82
N THR A 474 30.02 -48.41 13.65
CA THR A 474 29.77 -49.75 13.08
C THR A 474 28.43 -50.51 13.30
N SER A 475 27.60 -50.47 12.23
CA SER A 475 27.06 -51.56 11.37
C SER A 475 26.03 -52.63 11.82
N THR A 476 24.92 -52.69 11.04
CA THR A 476 24.11 -53.82 10.48
C THR A 476 23.47 -54.82 11.49
N THR A 477 22.18 -55.24 11.41
CA THR A 477 21.55 -56.05 10.34
C THR A 477 20.04 -56.33 10.62
N SER A 478 19.22 -56.37 9.55
CA SER A 478 18.07 -57.29 9.23
C SER A 478 16.77 -57.39 10.09
N GLN A 479 15.64 -56.95 9.47
CA GLN A 479 14.32 -57.60 9.16
C GLN A 479 13.68 -58.69 10.08
N PRO A 480 12.34 -58.98 10.04
CA PRO A 480 11.40 -58.80 8.91
C PRO A 480 9.95 -58.31 9.21
N GLN A 481 9.26 -57.92 8.13
CA GLN A 481 7.80 -57.76 8.01
C GLN A 481 7.30 -58.78 6.96
N PRO A 482 6.12 -59.42 7.11
CA PRO A 482 5.56 -60.27 6.07
C PRO A 482 4.45 -59.60 5.23
N SER A 483 4.63 -59.75 3.91
CA SER A 483 3.67 -60.20 2.90
C SER A 483 2.65 -59.23 2.24
N SER A 484 2.87 -59.15 0.93
CA SER A 484 2.21 -58.54 -0.23
C SER A 484 0.87 -59.15 -0.68
N THR A 485 0.08 -58.43 -1.48
CA THR A 485 -0.43 -58.89 -2.80
C THR A 485 -0.81 -57.70 -3.72
N THR A 486 -0.50 -57.89 -5.01
CA THR A 486 -0.36 -56.99 -6.17
C THR A 486 -1.62 -56.88 -7.05
N LEU A 487 -1.68 -55.92 -8.00
CA LEU A 487 -2.01 -56.07 -9.45
C LEU A 487 -2.07 -54.66 -10.14
N VAL A 488 -1.00 -54.20 -10.82
CA VAL A 488 -0.63 -54.31 -12.26
C VAL A 488 -1.34 -53.32 -13.22
N SER A 489 -0.55 -52.42 -13.80
CA SER A 489 -0.78 -51.75 -15.10
C SER A 489 0.50 -51.90 -15.96
N PRO A 490 0.41 -52.26 -17.27
CA PRO A 490 1.56 -52.25 -18.21
C PRO A 490 1.44 -51.09 -19.24
N PRO A 491 2.42 -50.88 -20.15
CA PRO A 491 3.85 -50.63 -19.92
C PRO A 491 4.34 -49.32 -20.61
N SER A 492 5.41 -48.73 -20.09
CA SER A 492 6.17 -47.64 -20.74
C SER A 492 7.04 -48.17 -21.88
N LYS A 493 7.17 -47.39 -22.96
CA LYS A 493 8.25 -47.50 -23.96
C LYS A 493 9.29 -46.42 -23.68
N VAL A 494 10.54 -46.86 -23.69
CA VAL A 494 11.77 -46.17 -23.26
C VAL A 494 12.15 -45.03 -24.21
N GLU A 495 12.51 -43.88 -23.64
CA GLU A 495 13.45 -42.95 -24.28
C GLU A 495 14.45 -42.46 -23.22
N THR A 496 15.72 -42.78 -23.45
CA THR A 496 16.87 -42.52 -22.58
C THR A 496 17.19 -41.03 -22.50
N GLN A 497 17.04 -40.42 -21.32
CA GLN A 497 17.68 -39.15 -20.98
C GLN A 497 19.00 -39.43 -20.24
N TYR A 498 20.11 -39.08 -20.90
CA TYR A 498 21.39 -38.85 -20.22
C TYR A 498 21.20 -37.67 -19.25
N SER A 499 21.10 -37.95 -17.96
CA SER A 499 21.29 -36.94 -16.93
C SER A 499 22.79 -36.68 -16.81
N ALA A 500 23.26 -35.64 -17.50
CA ALA A 500 24.47 -34.97 -17.04
C ALA A 500 24.22 -34.48 -15.61
N PRO A 501 25.15 -34.63 -14.66
CA PRO A 501 24.98 -34.08 -13.33
C PRO A 501 24.79 -32.57 -13.45
N SER A 502 23.59 -32.08 -13.13
CA SER A 502 23.35 -30.65 -12.95
C SER A 502 24.06 -30.23 -11.68
N ILE A 503 25.25 -29.64 -11.82
CA ILE A 503 25.88 -28.91 -10.73
C ILE A 503 25.08 -27.62 -10.56
N GLU A 504 24.10 -27.61 -9.66
CA GLU A 504 23.52 -26.37 -9.15
C GLU A 504 24.57 -25.68 -8.26
N ILE A 505 25.33 -24.74 -8.83
CA ILE A 505 26.15 -23.83 -8.05
C ILE A 505 25.26 -22.64 -7.66
N ASN A 506 24.69 -22.67 -6.45
CA ASN A 506 24.11 -21.48 -5.83
C ASN A 506 25.25 -20.51 -5.45
N VAL A 507 25.62 -19.61 -6.37
CA VAL A 507 26.62 -18.57 -6.07
C VAL A 507 25.92 -17.37 -5.45
N ASN A 508 25.73 -17.38 -4.12
CA ASN A 508 25.38 -16.17 -3.39
C ASN A 508 26.62 -15.25 -3.35
N ARG A 509 26.74 -14.38 -4.36
CA ARG A 509 27.79 -13.38 -4.50
C ARG A 509 27.21 -11.98 -4.69
N ILE A 510 28.00 -10.99 -4.37
CA ILE A 510 27.70 -9.58 -4.65
C ILE A 510 28.73 -9.04 -5.61
N LEU A 511 28.22 -8.36 -6.64
CA LEU A 511 29.01 -7.57 -7.56
C LEU A 511 29.19 -6.17 -6.97
N VAL A 512 30.43 -5.74 -6.86
CA VAL A 512 30.81 -4.40 -6.39
C VAL A 512 31.61 -3.74 -7.52
N PRO A 513 30.95 -2.96 -8.39
CA PRO A 513 31.64 -2.14 -9.37
C PRO A 513 32.37 -1.01 -8.64
N VAL A 514 33.63 -0.81 -9.00
CA VAL A 514 34.49 0.22 -8.42
C VAL A 514 35.08 1.08 -9.53
N VAL A 515 34.84 2.39 -9.44
CA VAL A 515 35.42 3.39 -10.32
C VAL A 515 36.42 4.21 -9.51
N VAL A 516 37.68 4.19 -9.92
CA VAL A 516 38.74 4.98 -9.27
C VAL A 516 39.13 6.13 -10.17
N ARG A 517 39.11 7.35 -9.62
CA ARG A 517 39.48 8.57 -10.33
C ARG A 517 40.68 9.27 -9.72
N ASP A 518 41.54 9.81 -10.58
CA ASP A 518 42.64 10.71 -10.20
C ASP A 518 42.13 12.10 -9.77
N LYS A 519 43.06 12.99 -9.42
CA LYS A 519 42.72 14.37 -9.01
C LYS A 519 42.12 15.20 -10.14
N GLU A 520 42.37 14.82 -11.38
CA GLU A 520 41.84 15.44 -12.59
C GLU A 520 40.47 14.84 -12.99
N GLY A 521 39.98 13.84 -12.26
CA GLY A 521 38.69 13.17 -12.50
C GLY A 521 38.73 12.07 -13.57
N ARG A 522 39.91 11.69 -14.07
CA ARG A 522 40.08 10.62 -15.07
C ARG A 522 40.10 9.26 -14.38
N THR A 523 39.54 8.25 -15.04
CA THR A 523 39.56 6.86 -14.54
C THR A 523 40.97 6.30 -14.59
N VAL A 524 41.37 5.63 -13.51
CA VAL A 524 42.67 4.96 -13.38
C VAL A 524 42.51 3.52 -13.89
N SER A 525 43.45 3.05 -14.73
CA SER A 525 43.38 1.72 -15.39
C SER A 525 44.41 0.71 -14.90
N ASP A 526 45.41 1.11 -14.12
CA ASP A 526 46.57 0.30 -13.74
C ASP A 526 46.47 -0.40 -12.37
N LEU A 527 45.30 -0.36 -11.72
CA LEU A 527 45.08 -0.99 -10.41
C LEU A 527 44.89 -2.50 -10.49
N LYS A 528 45.29 -3.18 -9.42
CA LYS A 528 45.19 -4.63 -9.24
C LYS A 528 44.34 -4.97 -8.02
N GLU A 529 43.97 -6.24 -7.88
CA GLU A 529 43.18 -6.73 -6.75
C GLU A 529 43.80 -6.36 -5.40
N GLU A 530 45.12 -6.49 -5.27
CA GLU A 530 45.87 -6.19 -4.04
C GLU A 530 45.80 -4.72 -3.60
N ASP A 531 45.41 -3.80 -4.47
CA ASP A 531 45.24 -2.38 -4.14
C ASP A 531 43.93 -2.13 -3.36
N PHE A 532 42.99 -3.09 -3.35
CA PHE A 532 41.66 -2.94 -2.76
C PHE A 532 41.52 -3.67 -1.43
N GLN A 533 40.88 -3.00 -0.47
CA GLN A 533 40.44 -3.61 0.79
C GLN A 533 38.95 -3.39 0.96
N VAL A 534 38.19 -4.47 1.10
CA VAL A 534 36.73 -4.42 1.24
C VAL A 534 36.32 -4.79 2.65
N PHE A 535 35.40 -4.02 3.22
CA PHE A 535 34.84 -4.24 4.55
C PHE A 535 33.32 -4.33 4.46
N ASP A 536 32.75 -5.28 5.20
CA ASP A 536 31.31 -5.48 5.37
C ASP A 536 30.99 -5.34 6.86
N GLU A 537 30.20 -4.32 7.22
CA GLU A 537 29.94 -3.95 8.62
C GLU A 537 31.25 -3.77 9.41
N GLY A 538 32.26 -3.18 8.77
CA GLY A 538 33.60 -2.96 9.32
C GLY A 538 34.49 -4.20 9.39
N LYS A 539 34.01 -5.38 8.97
CA LYS A 539 34.79 -6.62 8.96
C LYS A 539 35.44 -6.84 7.59
N PRO A 540 36.75 -7.14 7.52
CA PRO A 540 37.42 -7.43 6.25
C PRO A 540 36.74 -8.57 5.47
N ARG A 541 36.63 -8.42 4.15
CA ARG A 541 36.09 -9.41 3.21
C ARG A 541 37.11 -9.68 2.12
N SER A 542 37.32 -10.96 1.82
CA SER A 542 38.13 -11.39 0.69
C SER A 542 37.38 -11.18 -0.62
N ILE A 543 38.08 -10.68 -1.64
CA ILE A 543 37.60 -10.62 -3.02
C ILE A 543 37.72 -12.03 -3.60
N SER A 544 36.64 -12.60 -4.13
CA SER A 544 36.65 -13.95 -4.71
C SER A 544 36.93 -13.95 -6.21
N ALA A 545 36.67 -12.84 -6.89
CA ALA A 545 37.04 -12.61 -8.27
C ALA A 545 37.23 -11.11 -8.53
N PHE A 546 38.14 -10.79 -9.44
CA PHE A 546 38.52 -9.44 -9.84
C PHE A 546 38.55 -9.36 -11.37
N THR A 547 37.78 -8.45 -11.95
CA THR A 547 37.77 -8.21 -13.40
C THR A 547 37.92 -6.72 -13.69
N VAL A 548 38.63 -6.38 -14.77
CA VAL A 548 38.73 -5.01 -15.27
C VAL A 548 37.91 -4.89 -16.54
N GLU A 549 36.93 -3.99 -16.54
CA GLU A 549 36.12 -3.68 -17.70
C GLU A 549 36.61 -2.36 -18.33
N GLU A 550 37.31 -2.47 -19.46
CA GLU A 550 37.68 -1.32 -20.29
C GLU A 550 36.55 -1.03 -21.29
N ARG A 551 35.91 0.13 -21.14
CA ARG A 551 34.78 0.58 -21.93
C ARG A 551 35.27 1.70 -22.86
N ALA A 552 35.82 1.32 -24.02
CA ALA A 552 36.41 2.27 -24.96
C ALA A 552 35.36 3.27 -25.50
N PRO A 553 35.69 4.56 -25.66
CA PRO A 553 34.90 5.45 -26.51
C PRO A 553 35.02 4.98 -27.96
N ALA A 554 33.90 4.84 -28.67
CA ALA A 554 33.88 4.52 -30.09
C ALA A 554 34.72 5.56 -30.87
N LYS A 555 35.98 5.23 -31.15
CA LYS A 555 36.80 5.99 -32.09
C LYS A 555 36.35 5.58 -33.49
N SER A 556 35.56 6.45 -34.13
CA SER A 556 35.42 6.46 -35.58
C SER A 556 36.78 6.82 -36.19
N GLU A 557 37.64 5.82 -36.40
CA GLU A 557 38.79 5.99 -37.29
C GLU A 557 38.28 5.99 -38.73
N SER A 558 38.10 7.19 -39.28
CA SER A 558 38.05 7.42 -40.72
C SER A 558 39.32 6.87 -41.37
N ARG A 559 39.28 5.64 -41.87
CA ARG A 559 40.20 5.20 -42.91
C ARG A 559 39.83 5.95 -44.18
N ILE A 560 40.56 7.03 -44.45
CA ILE A 560 40.65 7.62 -45.77
C ILE A 560 41.38 6.60 -46.65
N ALA A 561 40.62 5.83 -47.42
CA ALA A 561 41.15 5.10 -48.57
C ALA A 561 40.96 5.98 -49.81
N GLU A 562 42.04 6.15 -50.57
CA GLU A 562 42.13 6.97 -51.79
C GLU A 562 41.12 6.56 -52.89
N PRO A 563 40.78 7.49 -53.80
CA PRO A 563 39.76 7.27 -54.82
C PRO A 563 40.36 6.51 -56.01
N ASN A 564 39.87 5.30 -56.28
CA ASN A 564 40.04 4.72 -57.61
C ASN A 564 38.68 4.38 -58.24
N GLN A 565 38.54 4.85 -59.47
CA GLN A 565 37.32 4.84 -60.27
C GLN A 565 37.02 3.43 -60.79
N GLN A 566 35.78 2.96 -60.60
CA GLN A 566 34.98 2.30 -61.64
C GLN A 566 33.58 1.97 -61.11
N ALA A 567 32.56 2.51 -61.77
CA ALA A 567 31.18 2.07 -61.62
C ALA A 567 30.92 0.86 -62.55
N PRO A 568 30.07 -0.08 -62.11
CA PRO A 568 28.93 -0.43 -62.94
C PRO A 568 27.61 -0.29 -62.17
N THR A 569 26.64 0.28 -62.87
CA THR A 569 25.22 0.33 -62.56
C THR A 569 24.56 -1.04 -62.56
N GLN A 570 23.88 -1.41 -61.47
CA GLN A 570 22.41 -1.62 -61.40
C GLN A 570 22.05 -2.49 -60.18
N GLY A 571 20.99 -2.08 -59.48
CA GLY A 571 20.06 -2.98 -58.80
C GLY A 571 20.57 -3.71 -57.55
N ASN A 572 20.44 -3.07 -56.39
CA ASN A 572 19.67 -3.67 -55.30
C ASN A 572 19.33 -2.62 -54.24
N ALA A 573 18.09 -2.71 -53.76
CA ALA A 573 17.55 -1.94 -52.66
C ALA A 573 18.54 -1.90 -51.50
N ALA A 574 18.66 -0.72 -50.88
CA ALA A 574 19.48 -0.48 -49.70
C ALA A 574 19.26 -1.59 -48.67
N SER A 575 20.21 -2.52 -48.62
CA SER A 575 20.38 -3.38 -47.46
C SER A 575 20.88 -2.45 -46.37
N GLN A 576 19.95 -1.92 -45.56
CA GLN A 576 20.29 -1.35 -44.26
C GLN A 576 21.00 -2.46 -43.51
N SER A 577 22.33 -2.41 -43.51
CA SER A 577 23.15 -3.28 -42.68
C SER A 577 22.64 -3.07 -41.26
N SER A 578 22.09 -4.11 -40.65
CA SER A 578 21.58 -4.08 -39.29
C SER A 578 22.76 -3.97 -38.33
N VAL A 579 23.30 -2.76 -38.20
CA VAL A 579 24.27 -2.44 -37.15
C VAL A 579 23.48 -2.50 -35.85
N LEU A 580 23.70 -3.57 -35.07
CA LEU A 580 23.20 -3.67 -33.70
C LEU A 580 23.60 -2.39 -32.95
N PRO A 581 22.70 -1.78 -32.17
CA PRO A 581 23.03 -0.57 -31.42
C PRO A 581 24.26 -0.78 -30.55
N GLU A 582 25.26 0.08 -30.70
CA GLU A 582 26.45 0.03 -29.83
C GLU A 582 26.10 0.49 -28.41
N ARG A 583 25.19 1.47 -28.28
CA ARG A 583 24.74 2.03 -27.01
C ARG A 583 23.24 2.31 -27.00
N VAL A 584 22.60 1.96 -25.89
CA VAL A 584 21.20 2.25 -25.60
C VAL A 584 21.09 3.11 -24.34
N THR A 585 20.51 4.30 -24.47
CA THR A 585 20.29 5.22 -23.35
C THR A 585 18.79 5.39 -23.07
N VAL A 586 18.35 5.08 -21.86
CA VAL A 586 16.98 5.34 -21.42
C VAL A 586 16.98 6.52 -20.45
N PHE A 587 16.31 7.60 -20.79
CA PHE A 587 16.05 8.73 -19.89
C PHE A 587 14.74 8.48 -19.15
N LEU A 588 14.83 8.22 -17.85
CA LEU A 588 13.70 8.03 -16.96
C LEU A 588 13.48 9.29 -16.13
N PHE A 589 12.35 9.95 -16.37
CA PHE A 589 11.96 11.16 -15.66
C PHE A 589 10.96 10.85 -14.55
N ASP A 590 11.22 11.40 -13.39
CA ASP A 590 10.35 11.32 -12.24
C ASP A 590 9.23 12.35 -12.30
N ASP A 591 8.23 12.09 -13.14
CA ASP A 591 7.04 12.95 -13.24
C ASP A 591 6.09 12.81 -12.05
N MET A 592 6.39 11.94 -11.07
CA MET A 592 5.61 11.75 -9.86
C MET A 592 6.07 12.72 -8.76
N HIS A 593 7.38 12.90 -8.58
CA HIS A 593 7.95 13.71 -7.49
C HIS A 593 8.42 15.11 -7.93
N LEU A 594 8.83 15.32 -9.19
CA LEU A 594 9.37 16.61 -9.66
C LEU A 594 8.36 17.77 -9.60
N THR A 595 8.79 18.94 -9.10
CA THR A 595 7.93 20.14 -9.08
C THR A 595 7.75 20.73 -10.47
N TYR A 596 6.76 21.61 -10.64
CA TYR A 596 6.59 22.33 -11.91
C TYR A 596 7.83 23.16 -12.25
N ASP A 597 8.47 23.75 -11.25
CA ASP A 597 9.67 24.55 -11.44
C ASP A 597 10.84 23.66 -11.85
N ASP A 598 11.11 22.57 -11.12
CA ASP A 598 12.17 21.61 -11.46
C ASP A 598 11.96 21.01 -12.86
N MET A 599 10.72 20.64 -13.19
CA MET A 599 10.38 20.08 -14.50
C MET A 599 10.72 21.04 -15.64
N ASN A 600 10.45 22.33 -15.50
CA ASN A 600 10.77 23.32 -16.53
C ASN A 600 12.29 23.42 -16.79
N TYR A 601 13.10 23.40 -15.72
CA TYR A 601 14.56 23.41 -15.85
C TYR A 601 15.08 22.12 -16.49
N VAL A 602 14.56 20.98 -16.04
CA VAL A 602 14.91 19.65 -16.55
C VAL A 602 14.56 19.50 -18.03
N GLN A 603 13.36 19.90 -18.46
CA GLN A 603 12.93 19.82 -19.86
C GLN A 603 13.87 20.59 -20.79
N LYS A 604 14.24 21.81 -20.39
CA LYS A 604 15.18 22.65 -21.15
C LYS A 604 16.56 21.99 -21.24
N ALA A 605 17.10 21.54 -20.10
CA ALA A 605 18.44 20.94 -20.05
C ALA A 605 18.52 19.61 -20.80
N ALA A 606 17.52 18.73 -20.62
CA ALA A 606 17.45 17.44 -21.30
C ALA A 606 17.28 17.61 -22.82
N SER A 607 16.45 18.56 -23.27
CA SER A 607 16.27 18.84 -24.71
C SER A 607 17.57 19.31 -25.37
N ASN A 608 18.34 20.15 -24.67
CA ASN A 608 19.66 20.56 -25.14
C ASN A 608 20.66 19.40 -25.16
N ALA A 609 20.57 18.49 -24.19
CA ALA A 609 21.48 17.35 -24.09
C ALA A 609 21.29 16.30 -25.18
N LEU A 610 20.13 16.27 -25.85
CA LEU A 610 19.94 15.43 -27.04
C LEU A 610 20.96 15.80 -28.15
N ASP A 611 21.50 17.02 -28.15
CA ASP A 611 22.64 17.41 -28.99
C ASP A 611 23.92 16.68 -28.53
N GLY A 612 24.26 15.58 -29.21
CA GLY A 612 25.50 14.83 -29.00
C GLY A 612 25.35 13.53 -28.22
N THR A 613 24.16 13.22 -27.69
CA THR A 613 23.84 11.94 -27.02
C THR A 613 23.60 10.80 -28.01
N ILE A 614 23.06 11.09 -29.19
CA ILE A 614 22.76 10.09 -30.22
C ILE A 614 23.75 10.29 -31.36
N GLN A 615 24.78 9.44 -31.43
CA GLN A 615 25.75 9.44 -32.52
C GLN A 615 25.78 8.07 -33.20
N GLY A 616 26.04 8.02 -34.50
CA GLY A 616 26.20 6.75 -35.23
C GLY A 616 25.00 5.81 -35.10
N SER A 617 25.19 4.67 -34.42
CA SER A 617 24.18 3.62 -34.25
C SER A 617 23.40 3.68 -32.93
N ASP A 618 23.66 4.68 -32.08
CA ASP A 618 23.02 4.85 -30.77
C ASP A 618 21.49 4.95 -30.88
N ILE A 619 20.79 4.46 -29.85
CA ILE A 619 19.33 4.57 -29.73
C ILE A 619 18.99 5.06 -28.32
N ALA A 620 17.96 5.91 -28.20
CA ALA A 620 17.47 6.35 -26.92
C ALA A 620 15.96 6.17 -26.74
N ALA A 621 15.52 6.21 -25.48
CA ALA A 621 14.11 6.33 -25.12
C ALA A 621 13.93 7.37 -24.00
N VAL A 622 12.80 8.06 -24.02
CA VAL A 622 12.33 8.93 -22.94
C VAL A 622 11.09 8.28 -22.34
N VAL A 623 11.14 8.01 -21.04
CA VAL A 623 10.07 7.38 -20.28
C VAL A 623 9.84 8.13 -18.98
N SER A 624 8.66 7.98 -18.38
CA SER A 624 8.36 8.55 -17.07
C SER A 624 7.94 7.49 -16.04
N ILE A 625 8.14 7.79 -14.75
CA ILE A 625 7.80 6.86 -13.65
C ILE A 625 6.30 6.54 -13.62
N SER A 626 5.43 7.51 -13.96
CA SER A 626 3.99 7.26 -14.08
C SER A 626 3.61 6.36 -15.27
N GLY A 627 4.54 6.14 -16.21
CA GLY A 627 4.30 5.42 -17.46
C GLY A 627 3.52 6.21 -18.52
N LYS A 628 3.12 7.47 -18.24
CA LYS A 628 2.36 8.30 -19.18
C LYS A 628 3.19 8.72 -20.40
N ILE A 629 4.49 8.89 -20.23
CA ILE A 629 5.40 9.20 -21.33
C ILE A 629 6.23 7.97 -21.68
N ASN A 630 6.23 7.63 -22.96
CA ASN A 630 7.11 6.63 -23.55
C ASN A 630 7.32 6.94 -25.03
N SER A 631 8.51 7.39 -25.41
CA SER A 631 8.84 7.65 -26.82
C SER A 631 9.01 6.37 -27.65
N GLY A 632 9.17 5.21 -27.00
CA GLY A 632 9.80 4.03 -27.56
C GLY A 632 11.29 4.25 -27.84
N LEU A 633 12.00 3.17 -28.14
CA LEU A 633 13.38 3.24 -28.61
C LEU A 633 13.42 3.85 -30.01
N THR A 634 14.16 4.94 -30.17
CA THR A 634 14.24 5.67 -31.43
C THR A 634 15.57 6.39 -31.59
N ARG A 635 15.93 6.66 -32.85
CA ARG A 635 17.00 7.61 -33.22
C ARG A 635 16.45 9.00 -33.58
N ASP A 636 15.12 9.11 -33.68
CA ASP A 636 14.44 10.35 -34.01
C ASP A 636 14.52 11.32 -32.82
N ARG A 637 15.40 12.31 -32.98
CA ARG A 637 15.61 13.36 -32.00
C ARG A 637 14.33 14.16 -31.74
N VAL A 638 13.55 14.45 -32.77
CA VAL A 638 12.32 15.25 -32.64
C VAL A 638 11.33 14.51 -31.76
N LYS A 639 11.17 13.19 -32.00
CA LYS A 639 10.31 12.34 -31.17
C LYS A 639 10.73 12.31 -29.69
N LEU A 640 12.04 12.27 -29.42
CA LEU A 640 12.57 12.30 -28.05
C LEU A 640 12.36 13.67 -27.39
N GLN A 641 12.60 14.74 -28.14
CA GLN A 641 12.36 16.10 -27.67
C GLN A 641 10.88 16.33 -27.35
N ASP A 642 9.97 15.88 -28.22
CA ASP A 642 8.53 15.96 -28.01
C ASP A 642 8.09 15.20 -26.76
N ALA A 643 8.67 14.01 -26.52
CA ALA A 643 8.41 13.24 -25.31
C ALA A 643 8.88 13.98 -24.04
N ILE A 644 10.08 14.58 -24.06
CA ILE A 644 10.60 15.41 -22.95
C ILE A 644 9.66 16.60 -22.70
N MET A 645 9.31 17.34 -23.75
CA MET A 645 8.46 18.53 -23.65
C MET A 645 7.01 18.20 -23.27
N SER A 646 6.59 16.93 -23.36
CA SER A 646 5.29 16.43 -22.94
C SER A 646 5.22 16.03 -21.46
N LEU A 647 6.35 15.92 -20.76
CA LEU A 647 6.39 15.57 -19.34
C LEU A 647 5.61 16.57 -18.48
N ARG A 648 4.79 16.08 -17.56
CA ARG A 648 4.01 16.92 -16.63
C ARG A 648 4.04 16.29 -15.23
N PRO A 649 4.27 17.08 -14.16
CA PRO A 649 4.11 16.59 -12.80
C PRO A 649 2.70 16.03 -12.56
N GLN A 650 2.61 14.86 -11.95
CA GLN A 650 1.34 14.14 -11.71
C GLN A 650 0.73 14.44 -10.33
N GLY A 651 1.54 14.82 -9.34
CA GLY A 651 1.07 15.31 -8.04
C GLY A 651 0.28 14.32 -7.17
N ILE A 652 0.24 13.03 -7.54
CA ILE A 652 -0.60 12.01 -6.89
C ILE A 652 -0.23 11.81 -5.41
N TYR A 653 1.07 11.86 -5.08
CA TYR A 653 1.58 11.68 -3.71
C TYR A 653 2.04 12.99 -3.05
N ARG A 654 1.64 14.14 -3.60
CA ARG A 654 1.95 15.43 -2.99
C ARG A 654 0.96 15.76 -1.89
N THR A 655 1.48 16.11 -0.72
CA THR A 655 0.71 16.83 0.30
C THR A 655 0.18 18.15 -0.28
N ASP A 656 -1.11 18.39 -0.13
CA ASP A 656 -1.76 19.61 -0.61
C ASP A 656 -1.25 20.81 0.21
N LYS A 657 -1.17 21.98 -0.42
CA LYS A 657 -0.83 23.23 0.29
C LYS A 657 -1.82 23.55 1.41
N GLY A 658 -3.04 23.02 1.31
CA GLY A 658 -4.12 23.16 2.30
C GLY A 658 -4.19 22.06 3.37
N ASP A 659 -3.26 21.11 3.41
CA ASP A 659 -3.22 20.08 4.46
C ASP A 659 -2.79 20.67 5.81
N CYS A 660 -3.45 20.21 6.88
CA CYS A 660 -3.11 20.54 8.27
C CYS A 660 -3.39 19.31 9.15
N PRO A 661 -2.41 18.82 9.94
CA PRO A 661 -1.03 19.29 10.06
C PRO A 661 -0.21 19.01 8.79
N LYS A 662 0.87 19.78 8.59
CA LYS A 662 1.82 19.54 7.50
C LYS A 662 2.92 18.61 7.97
N ILE A 663 2.87 17.37 7.47
CA ILE A 663 3.82 16.31 7.78
C ILE A 663 4.37 15.79 6.47
N ASP A 664 5.70 15.81 6.31
CA ASP A 664 6.34 15.12 5.21
C ASP A 664 6.63 13.65 5.54
N TYR A 665 6.99 12.87 4.54
CA TYR A 665 7.20 11.43 4.70
C TYR A 665 8.33 11.09 5.67
N TYR A 666 9.39 11.90 5.73
CA TYR A 666 10.48 11.71 6.68
C TYR A 666 10.05 12.00 8.12
N GLN A 667 9.28 13.07 8.34
CA GLN A 667 8.72 13.41 9.64
C GLN A 667 7.71 12.34 10.10
N ALA A 668 6.94 11.75 9.19
CA ALA A 668 6.06 10.63 9.49
C ALA A 668 6.84 9.38 9.97
N ASP A 669 7.99 9.07 9.34
CA ASP A 669 8.89 7.99 9.79
C ASP A 669 9.48 8.28 11.18
N LEU A 670 9.85 9.54 11.46
CA LEU A 670 10.30 9.95 12.78
C LEU A 670 9.23 9.63 13.86
N ILE A 671 7.97 9.91 13.57
CA ILE A 671 6.86 9.70 14.52
C ILE A 671 6.54 8.20 14.67
N GLU A 672 6.28 7.51 13.57
CA GLU A 672 5.73 6.15 13.61
C GLU A 672 6.78 5.08 13.87
N ASN A 673 7.88 5.10 13.12
CA ASN A 673 8.89 4.04 13.17
C ASN A 673 9.95 4.33 14.22
N LYS A 674 10.35 5.60 14.37
CA LYS A 674 11.44 6.00 15.30
C LYS A 674 10.94 6.50 16.65
N ARG A 675 9.63 6.70 16.81
CA ARG A 675 8.99 7.16 18.06
C ARG A 675 9.64 8.45 18.59
N ASP A 676 9.94 9.39 17.70
CA ASP A 676 10.57 10.66 18.04
C ASP A 676 9.54 11.58 18.74
N PRO A 677 9.72 11.89 20.03
CA PRO A 677 8.76 12.68 20.79
C PRO A 677 8.75 14.16 20.36
N ALA A 678 9.85 14.69 19.82
CA ALA A 678 9.93 16.07 19.35
C ALA A 678 9.20 16.24 18.01
N ALA A 679 9.27 15.23 17.13
CA ALA A 679 8.51 15.20 15.89
C ALA A 679 7.00 15.10 16.14
N LEU A 680 6.58 14.20 17.05
CA LEU A 680 5.17 14.07 17.43
C LEU A 680 4.65 15.36 18.07
N LYS A 681 5.42 15.95 19.00
CA LYS A 681 5.06 17.22 19.64
C LYS A 681 4.91 18.37 18.64
N ASP A 682 5.81 18.51 17.66
CA ASP A 682 5.69 19.54 16.61
C ASP A 682 4.36 19.41 15.84
N VAL A 683 3.91 18.19 15.54
CA VAL A 683 2.64 17.96 14.86
C VAL A 683 1.43 18.23 15.76
N ILE A 684 1.49 17.83 17.03
CA ILE A 684 0.44 18.14 18.03
C ILE A 684 0.29 19.66 18.19
N ASP A 685 1.40 20.38 18.31
CA ASP A 685 1.42 21.84 18.44
C ASP A 685 0.87 22.49 17.15
N GLN A 686 1.19 21.97 15.96
CA GLN A 686 0.55 22.42 14.70
C GLN A 686 -0.97 22.28 14.76
N ILE A 687 -1.49 21.14 15.22
CA ILE A 687 -2.94 20.92 15.31
C ILE A 687 -3.58 21.89 16.30
N MET A 688 -3.01 21.99 17.51
CA MET A 688 -3.59 22.79 18.59
C MET A 688 -3.39 24.30 18.44
N ILE A 689 -2.50 24.77 17.58
CA ILE A 689 -2.18 26.20 17.48
C ILE A 689 -2.55 26.75 16.10
N VAL A 690 -2.35 25.94 15.06
CA VAL A 690 -2.43 26.38 13.66
C VAL A 690 -3.67 25.84 12.96
N CYS A 691 -3.94 24.54 13.08
CA CYS A 691 -5.10 23.91 12.43
C CYS A 691 -6.41 24.29 13.14
N ASN A 692 -6.51 23.97 14.43
CA ASN A 692 -7.70 24.26 15.24
C ASN A 692 -7.34 24.53 16.71
N PRO A 693 -7.29 25.82 17.11
CA PRO A 693 -6.94 26.26 18.46
C PRO A 693 -7.79 25.75 19.62
N LYS A 694 -8.92 25.10 19.35
CA LYS A 694 -9.83 24.57 20.38
C LYS A 694 -9.71 23.06 20.58
N THR A 695 -8.80 22.40 19.85
CA THR A 695 -8.63 20.95 19.91
C THR A 695 -8.05 20.54 21.25
N PRO A 696 -8.69 19.65 22.03
CA PRO A 696 -8.10 19.11 23.25
C PRO A 696 -6.83 18.30 22.94
N GLU A 697 -5.82 18.37 23.81
CA GLU A 697 -4.50 17.72 23.60
C GLU A 697 -4.60 16.23 23.27
N GLY A 698 -5.40 15.47 24.02
CA GLY A 698 -5.59 14.04 23.75
C GLY A 698 -6.32 13.73 22.43
N LEU A 699 -7.03 14.68 21.83
CA LEU A 699 -7.57 14.55 20.47
C LEU A 699 -6.54 14.97 19.42
N ALA A 700 -5.74 16.00 19.71
CA ALA A 700 -4.64 16.44 18.85
C ALA A 700 -3.56 15.37 18.69
N GLU A 701 -3.23 14.62 19.74
CA GLU A 701 -2.31 13.47 19.68
C GLU A 701 -2.82 12.40 18.70
N ARG A 702 -4.11 12.02 18.79
CA ARG A 702 -4.69 11.05 17.84
C ARG A 702 -4.73 11.56 16.40
N LEU A 703 -5.03 12.84 16.22
CA LEU A 703 -4.97 13.48 14.90
C LEU A 703 -3.55 13.49 14.33
N ALA A 704 -2.54 13.71 15.18
CA ALA A 704 -1.13 13.68 14.81
C ALA A 704 -0.69 12.28 14.38
N ASP A 705 -0.95 11.25 15.21
CA ASP A 705 -0.67 9.84 14.89
C ASP A 705 -1.40 9.42 13.60
N SER A 706 -2.67 9.79 13.48
CA SER A 706 -3.45 9.50 12.29
C SER A 706 -2.86 10.11 11.02
N ALA A 707 -2.39 11.35 11.10
CA ALA A 707 -1.81 12.04 9.96
C ALA A 707 -0.44 11.44 9.61
N ALA A 708 0.41 11.17 10.61
CA ALA A 708 1.70 10.52 10.42
C ALA A 708 1.56 9.13 9.79
N MET A 709 0.68 8.27 10.32
CA MET A 709 0.39 6.94 9.76
C MET A 709 -0.05 7.00 8.30
N ARG A 710 -0.96 7.93 7.95
CA ARG A 710 -1.41 8.10 6.56
C ARG A 710 -0.26 8.51 5.65
N THR A 711 0.49 9.54 6.04
CA THR A 711 1.63 10.05 5.25
C THR A 711 2.70 8.97 5.08
N LEU A 712 3.01 8.20 6.13
CA LEU A 712 3.95 7.08 6.05
C LEU A 712 3.48 6.01 5.08
N ASN A 713 2.22 5.58 5.18
CA ASN A 713 1.68 4.54 4.30
C ASN A 713 1.63 4.98 2.83
N LEU A 714 1.29 6.24 2.56
CA LEU A 714 1.30 6.80 1.21
C LEU A 714 2.72 6.85 0.65
N GLY A 715 3.68 7.39 1.41
CA GLY A 715 5.09 7.43 1.01
C GLY A 715 5.66 6.02 0.78
N LYS A 716 5.29 5.04 1.61
CA LYS A 716 5.70 3.64 1.44
C LYS A 716 5.24 3.07 0.11
N GLN A 717 3.97 3.29 -0.24
CA GLN A 717 3.41 2.82 -1.51
C GLN A 717 4.08 3.51 -2.70
N ASP A 718 4.29 4.83 -2.60
CA ASP A 718 4.94 5.64 -3.62
C ASP A 718 6.36 5.13 -3.94
N ILE A 719 7.20 5.01 -2.92
CA ILE A 719 8.59 4.60 -3.08
C ILE A 719 8.71 3.14 -3.54
N LEU A 720 7.88 2.22 -3.03
CA LEU A 720 7.89 0.83 -3.50
C LEU A 720 7.43 0.71 -4.96
N SER A 721 6.41 1.48 -5.36
CA SER A 721 5.96 1.54 -6.76
C SER A 721 7.06 2.11 -7.65
N THR A 722 7.74 3.15 -7.21
CA THR A 722 8.85 3.79 -7.93
C THR A 722 10.01 2.83 -8.16
N TYR A 723 10.50 2.12 -7.15
CA TYR A 723 11.54 1.11 -7.34
C TYR A 723 11.07 -0.07 -8.20
N ALA A 724 9.81 -0.48 -8.10
CA ALA A 724 9.26 -1.52 -8.97
C ALA A 724 9.28 -1.09 -10.45
N THR A 725 8.95 0.18 -10.74
CA THR A 725 9.02 0.76 -12.09
C THR A 725 10.46 0.83 -12.59
N ILE A 726 11.40 1.32 -11.77
CA ILE A 726 12.83 1.35 -12.13
C ILE A 726 13.31 -0.07 -12.47
N ARG A 727 13.01 -1.05 -11.61
CA ARG A 727 13.38 -2.46 -11.83
C ARG A 727 12.78 -3.03 -13.12
N GLU A 728 11.52 -2.71 -13.42
CA GLU A 728 10.86 -3.15 -14.66
C GLU A 728 11.52 -2.53 -15.91
N ILE A 729 11.96 -1.28 -15.83
CA ILE A 729 12.72 -0.64 -16.91
C ILE A 729 14.06 -1.33 -17.09
N VAL A 730 14.81 -1.56 -16.01
CA VAL A 730 16.09 -2.29 -16.06
C VAL A 730 15.88 -3.71 -16.65
N ARG A 731 14.80 -4.40 -16.26
CA ARG A 731 14.40 -5.72 -16.82
C ARG A 731 14.18 -5.68 -18.33
N ARG A 732 13.56 -4.63 -18.84
CA ARG A 732 13.37 -4.44 -20.29
C ARG A 732 14.68 -4.09 -20.99
N MET A 733 15.56 -3.34 -20.34
CA MET A 733 16.87 -3.00 -20.88
C MET A 733 17.80 -4.23 -20.97
N ALA A 734 17.67 -5.18 -20.05
CA ALA A 734 18.48 -6.41 -20.01
C ALA A 734 18.43 -7.24 -21.31
N THR A 735 17.37 -7.10 -22.12
CA THR A 735 17.20 -7.83 -23.39
C THR A 735 17.81 -7.10 -24.60
N LEU A 736 18.23 -5.84 -24.44
CA LEU A 736 18.72 -5.01 -25.54
C LEU A 736 20.22 -5.25 -25.80
N PRO A 737 20.74 -5.24 -27.02
CA PRO A 737 22.18 -5.41 -27.25
C PRO A 737 23.00 -4.18 -26.81
N GLY A 738 24.32 -4.36 -26.71
CA GLY A 738 25.26 -3.25 -26.48
C GLY A 738 25.30 -2.71 -25.05
N GLN A 739 25.92 -1.55 -24.88
CA GLN A 739 26.01 -0.89 -23.58
C GLN A 739 24.67 -0.25 -23.22
N ARG A 740 24.16 -0.53 -22.01
CA ARG A 740 22.84 -0.06 -21.55
C ARG A 740 23.02 0.96 -20.44
N THR A 741 22.47 2.15 -20.61
CA THR A 741 22.55 3.23 -19.62
C THR A 741 21.16 3.75 -19.30
N LEU A 742 20.79 3.69 -18.03
CA LEU A 742 19.60 4.34 -17.48
C LEU A 742 20.03 5.69 -16.90
N VAL A 743 19.37 6.76 -17.30
CA VAL A 743 19.53 8.10 -16.74
C VAL A 743 18.28 8.43 -15.94
N LEU A 744 18.37 8.35 -14.62
CA LEU A 744 17.29 8.71 -13.71
C LEU A 744 17.35 10.21 -13.38
N VAL A 745 16.26 10.93 -13.64
CA VAL A 745 16.12 12.35 -13.32
C VAL A 745 15.01 12.53 -12.30
N SER A 746 15.37 12.82 -11.06
CA SER A 746 14.46 12.89 -9.91
C SER A 746 14.94 13.94 -8.90
N ASP A 747 14.05 14.40 -8.03
CA ASP A 747 14.39 15.19 -6.84
C ASP A 747 14.83 14.32 -5.65
N GLY A 748 14.93 13.00 -5.85
CA GLY A 748 15.47 12.02 -4.94
C GLY A 748 14.43 11.01 -4.44
N LEU A 749 14.89 9.89 -3.90
CA LEU A 749 14.04 8.80 -3.44
C LEU A 749 14.23 8.60 -1.94
N LEU A 750 13.14 8.49 -1.17
CA LEU A 750 13.17 8.42 0.30
C LEU A 750 12.91 7.00 0.84
N PRO A 751 13.88 6.06 0.78
CA PRO A 751 13.71 4.72 1.35
C PRO A 751 13.90 4.74 2.88
N VAL A 752 12.87 5.20 3.61
CA VAL A 752 12.88 5.25 5.09
C VAL A 752 12.59 3.87 5.71
N GLU A 753 11.79 3.02 5.06
CA GLU A 753 11.48 1.66 5.52
C GLU A 753 12.44 0.61 4.98
N GLN A 754 12.51 -0.53 5.69
CA GLN A 754 13.36 -1.65 5.33
C GLN A 754 12.96 -2.28 3.99
N GLU A 755 11.68 -2.35 3.67
CA GLU A 755 11.20 -2.90 2.41
C GLU A 755 11.58 -2.01 1.22
N ALA A 756 11.58 -0.69 1.39
CA ALA A 756 12.05 0.24 0.38
C ALA A 756 13.56 0.08 0.14
N ARG A 757 14.36 -0.07 1.21
CA ARG A 757 15.80 -0.40 1.13
C ARG A 757 16.07 -1.74 0.46
N PHE A 758 15.21 -2.72 0.70
CA PHE A 758 15.29 -4.01 0.02
C PHE A 758 15.00 -3.86 -1.48
N ALA A 759 13.95 -3.12 -1.85
CA ALA A 759 13.62 -2.85 -3.24
C ALA A 759 14.73 -2.07 -3.97
N GLU A 760 15.34 -1.08 -3.31
CA GLU A 760 16.53 -0.36 -3.78
C GLU A 760 17.68 -1.34 -4.09
N SER A 761 18.01 -2.23 -3.14
CA SER A 761 19.06 -3.25 -3.35
C SER A 761 18.72 -4.17 -4.53
N GLN A 762 17.46 -4.58 -4.69
CA GLN A 762 17.05 -5.43 -5.82
C GLN A 762 17.22 -4.74 -7.17
N VAL A 763 16.97 -3.42 -7.26
CA VAL A 763 17.22 -2.65 -8.48
C VAL A 763 18.70 -2.71 -8.83
N ILE A 764 19.59 -2.46 -7.84
CA ILE A 764 21.04 -2.48 -8.03
C ILE A 764 21.52 -3.86 -8.45
N ASP A 765 21.15 -4.91 -7.70
CA ASP A 765 21.56 -6.28 -7.95
C ASP A 765 21.16 -6.73 -9.36
N PHE A 766 19.94 -6.39 -9.78
CA PHE A 766 19.44 -6.76 -11.09
C PHE A 766 20.07 -5.93 -12.22
N ALA A 767 20.33 -4.64 -11.99
CA ALA A 767 21.03 -3.78 -12.95
C ALA A 767 22.45 -4.28 -13.22
N GLU A 768 23.18 -4.64 -12.17
CA GLU A 768 24.54 -5.20 -12.26
C GLU A 768 24.56 -6.53 -13.03
N GLN A 769 23.69 -7.46 -12.66
CA GLN A 769 23.57 -8.75 -13.37
C GLN A 769 23.18 -8.58 -14.85
N SER A 770 22.52 -7.47 -15.18
CA SER A 770 22.05 -7.15 -16.52
C SER A 770 22.97 -6.19 -17.27
N ASN A 771 24.15 -5.85 -16.74
CA ASN A 771 25.07 -4.85 -17.33
C ASN A 771 24.35 -3.54 -17.71
N VAL A 772 23.51 -3.03 -16.80
CA VAL A 772 22.80 -1.75 -16.93
C VAL A 772 23.40 -0.76 -15.95
N ILE A 773 23.98 0.32 -16.48
CA ILE A 773 24.56 1.40 -15.67
C ILE A 773 23.44 2.38 -15.32
N VAL A 774 23.26 2.71 -14.06
CA VAL A 774 22.33 3.74 -13.62
C VAL A 774 23.11 5.02 -13.33
N ASN A 775 22.84 6.06 -14.09
CA ASN A 775 23.26 7.43 -13.82
C ASN A 775 22.09 8.21 -13.25
N ALA A 776 22.39 9.25 -12.47
CA ALA A 776 21.37 10.06 -11.82
C ALA A 776 21.66 11.56 -11.96
N ILE A 777 20.59 12.35 -12.07
CA ILE A 777 20.60 13.81 -11.92
C ILE A 777 19.64 14.16 -10.81
N ASP A 778 20.13 14.88 -9.79
CA ASP A 778 19.29 15.58 -8.82
C ASP A 778 18.71 16.82 -9.50
N ALA A 779 17.44 16.73 -9.86
CA ALA A 779 16.73 17.77 -10.59
C ALA A 779 16.56 19.07 -9.80
N ARG A 780 16.67 19.02 -8.46
CA ARG A 780 16.60 20.21 -7.59
C ARG A 780 17.79 21.14 -7.79
N GLY A 781 18.89 20.64 -8.37
CA GLY A 781 20.13 21.37 -8.53
C GLY A 781 20.83 21.67 -7.20
N LEU A 782 21.33 22.89 -7.03
CA LEU A 782 21.84 23.39 -5.76
C LEU A 782 20.68 23.82 -4.88
N TYR A 783 20.36 23.01 -3.89
CA TYR A 783 19.30 23.30 -2.95
C TYR A 783 19.83 23.85 -1.61
N THR A 784 18.97 24.55 -0.87
CA THR A 784 19.24 24.93 0.52
C THR A 784 18.13 24.42 1.42
N ALA A 785 18.48 23.93 2.60
CA ALA A 785 17.49 23.58 3.63
C ALA A 785 16.98 24.83 4.41
N SER A 786 17.32 26.03 3.92
CA SER A 786 16.85 27.27 4.51
C SER A 786 15.34 27.38 4.34
N MET A 787 14.73 28.17 5.21
CA MET A 787 13.33 28.49 5.08
C MET A 787 13.06 29.35 3.86
N THR A 788 11.91 29.12 3.24
CA THR A 788 11.40 29.88 2.11
C THR A 788 10.11 30.61 2.52
N ALA A 789 9.68 31.58 1.71
CA ALA A 789 8.40 32.27 1.94
C ALA A 789 7.17 31.35 1.82
N GLY A 790 7.33 30.12 1.32
CA GLY A 790 6.28 29.10 1.27
C GLY A 790 6.14 28.26 2.55
N ASP A 791 7.03 28.42 3.52
CA ASP A 791 7.04 27.60 4.74
C ASP A 791 6.05 28.14 5.78
N ASP A 792 5.25 27.22 6.33
CA ASP A 792 4.42 27.55 7.48
C ASP A 792 5.25 27.52 8.76
N THR A 793 5.53 28.71 9.27
CA THR A 793 6.38 28.96 10.44
C THR A 793 5.58 29.37 11.66
N ARG A 794 4.24 29.39 11.56
CA ARG A 794 3.36 29.86 12.63
C ARG A 794 3.56 29.00 13.87
N GLN A 795 4.23 29.57 14.88
CA GLN A 795 4.51 28.97 16.19
C GLN A 795 5.32 27.65 16.15
N ARG A 796 5.94 27.33 15.00
CA ARG A 796 6.88 26.21 14.87
C ARG A 796 8.30 26.70 15.07
N ASN A 797 9.18 25.83 15.54
CA ASN A 797 10.60 26.14 15.63
C ASN A 797 11.22 26.20 14.21
N PRO A 798 11.66 27.40 13.75
CA PRO A 798 12.26 27.58 12.42
C PRO A 798 13.43 26.64 12.14
N THR A 799 14.29 26.42 13.15
CA THR A 799 15.48 25.56 13.06
C THR A 799 15.08 24.11 12.86
N GLN A 800 14.06 23.64 13.59
CA GLN A 800 13.60 22.26 13.53
C GLN A 800 12.98 21.92 12.16
N ILE A 801 12.22 22.84 11.56
CA ILE A 801 11.71 22.69 10.18
C ILE A 801 12.87 22.55 9.19
N SER A 802 13.87 23.43 9.28
CA SER A 802 15.05 23.36 8.43
C SER A 802 15.85 22.07 8.62
N ASP A 803 15.91 21.53 9.84
CA ASP A 803 16.61 20.28 10.13
C ASP A 803 15.90 19.07 9.53
N TYR A 804 14.56 18.98 9.66
CA TYR A 804 13.77 17.94 8.99
C TYR A 804 13.93 17.97 7.48
N ARG A 805 13.82 19.16 6.88
CA ARG A 805 14.04 19.34 5.45
C ARG A 805 15.43 18.89 5.04
N ARG A 806 16.47 19.32 5.76
CA ARG A 806 17.87 18.95 5.47
C ARG A 806 18.05 17.43 5.52
N ALA A 807 17.54 16.79 6.56
CA ALA A 807 17.67 15.35 6.75
C ALA A 807 16.92 14.57 5.68
N SER A 808 15.69 14.97 5.36
CA SER A 808 14.88 14.41 4.26
C SER A 808 15.61 14.53 2.93
N MET A 809 16.03 15.74 2.54
CA MET A 809 16.71 15.98 1.26
C MET A 809 18.02 15.20 1.15
N LYS A 810 18.78 15.09 2.24
CA LYS A 810 20.02 14.33 2.29
C LYS A 810 19.77 12.83 2.13
N LEU A 811 18.73 12.30 2.78
CA LEU A 811 18.35 10.90 2.64
C LEU A 811 17.91 10.58 1.20
N ALA A 812 17.17 11.51 0.58
CA ALA A 812 16.72 11.41 -0.79
C ALA A 812 17.89 11.37 -1.79
N GLU A 813 18.87 12.23 -1.55
CA GLU A 813 20.12 12.31 -2.32
C GLU A 813 20.98 11.06 -2.13
N ASP A 814 21.09 10.53 -0.91
CA ASP A 814 21.88 9.34 -0.62
C ASP A 814 21.38 8.09 -1.36
N SER A 815 20.06 7.97 -1.57
CA SER A 815 19.47 6.87 -2.35
C SER A 815 19.85 6.93 -3.83
N MET A 816 19.78 8.13 -4.43
CA MET A 816 20.22 8.32 -5.82
C MET A 816 21.71 8.00 -5.96
N GLY A 817 22.52 8.43 -4.99
CA GLY A 817 23.92 8.04 -4.89
C GLY A 817 24.10 6.52 -4.82
N GLU A 818 23.34 5.82 -3.98
CA GLU A 818 23.39 4.37 -3.84
C GLU A 818 23.13 3.63 -5.16
N LEU A 819 22.10 4.04 -5.92
CA LEU A 819 21.78 3.46 -7.23
C LEU A 819 22.93 3.64 -8.23
N THR A 820 23.56 4.82 -8.24
CA THR A 820 24.67 5.10 -9.17
C THR A 820 25.97 4.42 -8.76
N ASP A 821 26.35 4.50 -7.49
CA ASP A 821 27.55 3.88 -6.96
C ASP A 821 27.46 2.36 -7.03
N GLY A 822 26.26 1.81 -6.79
CA GLY A 822 25.96 0.40 -6.90
C GLY A 822 26.05 -0.15 -8.32
N THR A 823 26.01 0.71 -9.34
CA THR A 823 26.05 0.30 -10.76
C THR A 823 27.24 0.86 -11.56
N GLY A 824 28.20 1.49 -10.87
CA GLY A 824 29.34 2.16 -11.49
C GLY A 824 28.96 3.38 -12.35
N GLY A 825 27.78 3.95 -12.14
CA GLY A 825 27.31 5.14 -12.84
C GLY A 825 27.87 6.45 -12.28
N THR A 826 27.23 7.57 -12.58
CA THR A 826 27.60 8.90 -12.10
C THR A 826 26.36 9.63 -11.60
N PHE A 827 26.49 10.24 -10.42
CA PHE A 827 25.47 11.10 -9.85
C PHE A 827 25.87 12.57 -9.98
N PHE A 828 25.02 13.36 -10.62
CA PHE A 828 25.15 14.81 -10.71
C PHE A 828 24.19 15.47 -9.73
N ASN A 829 24.72 16.13 -8.71
CA ASN A 829 23.99 16.74 -7.60
C ASN A 829 24.62 18.08 -7.18
N SER A 830 23.91 18.83 -6.33
CA SER A 830 24.42 20.07 -5.71
C SER A 830 24.92 21.13 -6.71
N ASN A 831 24.34 21.18 -7.92
CA ASN A 831 24.77 22.09 -8.97
C ASN A 831 23.58 22.50 -9.87
N ASN A 832 23.46 23.79 -10.16
CA ASN A 832 22.38 24.36 -10.98
C ASN A 832 22.64 24.27 -12.50
N ASP A 833 23.85 23.89 -12.93
CA ASP A 833 24.14 23.69 -14.36
C ASP A 833 23.72 22.28 -14.82
N LEU A 834 22.40 22.07 -14.93
CA LEU A 834 21.85 20.80 -15.40
C LEU A 834 22.29 20.46 -16.83
N ASN A 835 22.62 21.45 -17.68
CA ASN A 835 23.16 21.16 -19.02
C ASN A 835 24.52 20.45 -18.91
N ALA A 836 25.42 20.95 -18.05
CA ALA A 836 26.67 20.27 -17.77
C ALA A 836 26.43 18.90 -17.14
N GLY A 837 25.40 18.77 -16.29
CA GLY A 837 24.96 17.50 -15.71
C GLY A 837 24.64 16.45 -16.76
N PHE A 838 23.66 16.72 -17.63
CA PHE A 838 23.28 15.79 -18.71
C PHE A 838 24.44 15.47 -19.66
N LYS A 839 25.35 16.44 -19.91
CA LYS A 839 26.56 16.20 -20.71
C LYS A 839 27.59 15.30 -20.01
N ALA A 840 27.65 15.35 -18.68
CA ALA A 840 28.58 14.53 -17.90
C ALA A 840 28.08 13.08 -17.77
N ILE A 841 26.80 12.89 -17.45
CA ILE A 841 26.22 11.57 -17.17
C ILE A 841 25.99 10.70 -18.41
N THR A 842 26.06 11.26 -19.62
CA THR A 842 25.99 10.50 -20.88
C THR A 842 27.34 9.87 -21.25
N LYS A 843 28.41 10.17 -20.51
CA LYS A 843 29.73 9.55 -20.66
C LYS A 843 29.87 8.41 -19.65
N ALA A 844 29.91 7.16 -20.14
CA ALA A 844 30.23 6.02 -19.29
C ALA A 844 31.68 6.12 -18.77
N PRO A 845 31.98 5.60 -17.56
CA PRO A 845 33.37 5.48 -17.12
C PRO A 845 34.14 4.56 -18.07
N GLU A 846 35.36 4.96 -18.43
CA GLU A 846 36.22 4.21 -19.36
C GLU A 846 36.78 2.94 -18.72
N VAL A 847 36.91 2.92 -17.38
CA VAL A 847 37.38 1.75 -16.62
C VAL A 847 36.53 1.53 -15.39
N VAL A 848 36.06 0.28 -15.22
CA VAL A 848 35.38 -0.19 -14.01
C VAL A 848 36.05 -1.47 -13.51
N TYR A 849 36.37 -1.51 -12.23
CA TYR A 849 36.88 -2.70 -11.54
C TYR A 849 35.71 -3.45 -10.91
N MET A 850 35.45 -4.67 -11.37
CA MET A 850 34.41 -5.51 -10.81
C MET A 850 34.98 -6.41 -9.72
N LEU A 851 34.55 -6.20 -8.48
CA LEU A 851 34.91 -7.05 -7.34
C LEU A 851 33.75 -7.99 -7.01
N GLU A 852 34.01 -9.29 -6.96
CA GLU A 852 33.03 -10.26 -6.46
C GLU A 852 33.28 -10.57 -4.98
N LEU A 853 32.23 -10.45 -4.16
CA LEU A 853 32.26 -10.79 -2.74
C LEU A 853 31.40 -12.02 -2.44
N PRO A 854 31.94 -13.06 -1.79
CA PRO A 854 31.15 -14.22 -1.40
C PRO A 854 30.26 -13.89 -0.18
N LEU A 855 29.00 -14.33 -0.20
CA LEU A 855 28.05 -14.14 0.92
C LEU A 855 27.91 -15.37 1.85
N ASN A 856 28.66 -16.44 1.59
CA ASN A 856 28.62 -17.69 2.34
C ASN A 856 28.76 -17.55 3.87
N SER A 857 29.43 -16.50 4.35
CA SER A 857 29.66 -16.20 5.77
C SER A 857 28.79 -15.07 6.33
N VAL A 858 27.88 -14.51 5.53
CA VAL A 858 27.00 -13.40 5.93
C VAL A 858 25.69 -13.95 6.45
N ARG A 859 25.25 -13.46 7.61
CA ARG A 859 24.00 -13.92 8.21
C ARG A 859 22.81 -13.33 7.45
N ALA A 860 21.93 -14.20 6.97
CA ALA A 860 20.64 -13.87 6.38
C ALA A 860 19.66 -13.32 7.45
N ASN A 861 19.80 -12.03 7.75
CA ASN A 861 19.17 -11.35 8.89
C ASN A 861 17.99 -10.45 8.50
N GLY A 862 17.72 -10.26 7.20
CA GLY A 862 16.70 -9.32 6.72
C GLY A 862 17.07 -7.88 6.98
N ARG A 863 18.35 -7.52 6.87
CA ARG A 863 18.83 -6.17 7.12
C ARG A 863 19.76 -5.71 6.00
N TYR A 864 19.93 -4.40 5.91
CA TYR A 864 20.96 -3.77 5.10
C TYR A 864 22.32 -3.92 5.78
N HIS A 865 23.35 -4.24 5.00
CA HIS A 865 24.75 -4.37 5.41
C HIS A 865 25.57 -3.32 4.65
N ARG A 866 26.32 -2.51 5.39
CA ARG A 866 27.17 -1.45 4.84
C ARG A 866 28.47 -2.05 4.29
N LEU A 867 28.79 -1.68 3.05
CA LEU A 867 30.06 -1.96 2.40
C LEU A 867 30.97 -0.72 2.42
N GLU A 868 32.25 -0.96 2.62
CA GLU A 868 33.29 0.06 2.50
C GLU A 868 34.44 -0.48 1.65
N VAL A 869 34.77 0.20 0.55
CA VAL A 869 35.93 -0.11 -0.28
C VAL A 869 37.01 0.93 -0.04
N LYS A 870 38.19 0.49 0.39
CA LYS A 870 39.39 1.30 0.55
C LYS A 870 40.41 0.95 -0.52
N LEU A 871 41.18 1.96 -0.92
CA LEU A 871 42.27 1.82 -1.88
C LEU A 871 43.59 2.13 -1.19
N ASP A 872 44.58 1.26 -1.32
CA ASP A 872 45.94 1.46 -0.82
C ASP A 872 46.78 2.35 -1.77
N ARG A 873 46.16 3.44 -2.25
CA ARG A 873 46.82 4.43 -3.13
C ARG A 873 46.35 5.83 -2.75
N LYS A 874 47.30 6.69 -2.38
CA LYS A 874 47.00 8.04 -1.88
C LYS A 874 46.50 8.96 -3.00
N GLY A 875 45.58 9.86 -2.65
CA GLY A 875 45.14 10.95 -3.52
C GLY A 875 44.15 10.56 -4.61
N MET A 876 43.56 9.37 -4.52
CA MET A 876 42.53 8.88 -5.45
C MET A 876 41.14 9.00 -4.83
N LYS A 877 40.12 9.17 -5.68
CA LYS A 877 38.71 9.10 -5.29
C LYS A 877 38.14 7.74 -5.70
N VAL A 878 37.63 6.99 -4.72
CA VAL A 878 36.98 5.69 -4.92
C VAL A 878 35.48 5.89 -4.94
N GLN A 879 34.83 5.36 -5.97
CA GLN A 879 33.38 5.25 -6.08
C GLN A 879 33.02 3.77 -6.12
N ALA A 880 32.18 3.31 -5.21
CA ALA A 880 31.79 1.90 -5.09
C ALA A 880 30.47 1.77 -4.35
N ARG A 881 29.76 0.65 -4.60
CA ARG A 881 28.55 0.26 -3.87
C ARG A 881 28.73 0.42 -2.35
N ARG A 882 27.79 1.11 -1.69
CA ARG A 882 27.91 1.47 -0.25
C ARG A 882 27.24 0.46 0.67
N GLY A 883 26.44 -0.46 0.13
CA GLY A 883 25.93 -1.62 0.86
C GLY A 883 24.93 -2.46 0.08
N TYR A 884 24.30 -3.41 0.76
CA TYR A 884 23.39 -4.38 0.17
C TYR A 884 22.42 -4.92 1.20
N PHE A 885 21.28 -5.45 0.75
CA PHE A 885 20.31 -6.07 1.65
C PHE A 885 20.44 -7.59 1.63
N VAL A 886 20.47 -8.22 2.81
CA VAL A 886 20.47 -9.68 2.93
C VAL A 886 19.08 -10.14 3.38
N PRO A 887 18.28 -10.78 2.50
CA PRO A 887 16.95 -11.25 2.88
C PRO A 887 17.05 -12.31 3.99
N LYS A 888 16.01 -12.46 4.80
CA LYS A 888 15.91 -13.63 5.70
C LYS A 888 15.75 -14.88 4.81
N PRO A 889 16.35 -16.01 5.17
CA PRO A 889 16.15 -17.23 4.40
C PRO A 889 14.66 -17.57 4.51
N GLU A 890 13.99 -17.74 3.37
CA GLU A 890 12.70 -18.39 3.36
C GLU A 890 12.88 -19.75 4.04
N LYS A 891 12.06 -20.03 5.06
CA LYS A 891 12.03 -21.36 5.66
C LYS A 891 11.52 -22.32 4.58
N ARG A 892 12.44 -22.91 3.79
CA ARG A 892 12.14 -24.08 2.97
C ARG A 892 11.66 -25.16 3.94
N LYS A 893 10.37 -25.48 3.88
CA LYS A 893 9.85 -26.71 4.48
C LYS A 893 10.33 -27.84 3.57
N GLU A 894 11.28 -28.63 4.06
CA GLU A 894 11.61 -29.95 3.49
C GLU A 894 10.43 -30.91 3.61
#